data_AF-A0A0A8UNP9-F1
#
_entry.id   AF-A0A0A8UNP9-F1
#
_cell.length_a   1.000
_cell.length_b   1.000
_cell.length_c   1.000
_cell.angle_alpha   90.00
_cell.angle_beta   90.00
_cell.angle_gamma   90.00
#
_symmetry.space_group_name_H-M   'P 1'
#
loop_
_entity.id
_entity.type
_entity.pdbx_description
1 polymer ?
#
loop_
_entity_poly.entity_id
_entity_poly.type
_entity_poly.pdbx_seq_one_letter_code
_entity_poly.pdbx_strand_id
1 'polypeptide(L)'
;MTIPKASSESLHNKNCYLYLKQLKLTESVLARFSPKLSADLKAVQSQTEYNPAFACADIYTAFFTEVEGRIDEIYDHPKQKSRFDEAQLGNLQPLSTTSMPGTRQLMALLRQSLTRSLREAEELDEFILSIYQNDNSILEETFNVIKTIPLNHGLLDEEIETSISHALKDEGEKVNKQSISPADAGSMVGRFSAMISDDFKPQHTTSLATIRHYGYTRQPSAMYPQEYRIGTQGQRDKGVERVSPLFERWLKIKLERALEPSKITHVYINNLGYDRSNAEGKKERALTEALHELEDNHPNIAVITLPADKGLMSGKDYTKTKDKISSSEAYDEFLSIATQDPDTKTEIKDFFISQKVRRQIFSDQSGNYSENEEKKQIGELLVNSFKAFGLEHEESISSAQKQAVWFHFIKFELTNHIIRKLDPESVNFSCKDAIDRGGVSSAYYNLLKSFETETPLNREEFEQALHAAPAMVKARGMNHHLKTIWNVVNAYVNANYEDLKNNKDKAWLIEWRDFNCPHRCANDLLTLRVDQSIQELNAAKTQYENGNHPKKASIEMGLKILTQIKSQGDIGVSGKRLLLEAAVRTQEIILHPEKANIQAYDALADRLVIQSPLLQKLAGAMKFLAGVLLYPFSLGYTQSWIKGGIATFKAGVESSQRKEIQNHMKEQLNSIKEDNVDTDESSVNDTQRLH
;
A
#
# COMPACT_ATOMS: atom_id res chain seq x y z
N MET A 1 3.51 -2.33 -33.77
CA MET A 1 4.56 -2.99 -32.96
C MET A 1 3.97 -3.28 -31.60
N THR A 2 3.80 -4.55 -31.25
CA THR A 2 3.40 -4.97 -29.91
C THR A 2 4.56 -4.70 -28.95
N ILE A 3 4.34 -3.87 -27.94
CA ILE A 3 5.31 -3.70 -26.84
C ILE A 3 5.55 -5.10 -26.26
N PRO A 4 6.79 -5.61 -26.21
CA PRO A 4 7.06 -6.91 -25.63
C PRO A 4 6.56 -6.93 -24.19
N LYS A 5 5.77 -7.96 -23.85
CA LYS A 5 5.21 -8.16 -22.51
C LYS A 5 6.38 -8.28 -21.51
N ALA A 6 6.45 -7.37 -20.54
CA ALA A 6 7.53 -7.38 -19.54
C ALA A 6 7.35 -8.57 -18.58
N SER A 7 8.40 -9.39 -18.43
CA SER A 7 8.49 -10.43 -17.39
C SER A 7 8.92 -9.85 -16.04
N SER A 8 8.75 -10.57 -14.94
CA SER A 8 9.25 -10.12 -13.64
C SER A 8 10.76 -9.97 -13.60
N GLU A 9 11.50 -10.86 -14.27
CA GLU A 9 12.97 -10.81 -14.37
C GLU A 9 13.44 -9.55 -15.13
N SER A 10 12.87 -9.28 -16.31
CA SER A 10 13.23 -8.10 -17.12
C SER A 10 12.84 -6.79 -16.44
N LEU A 11 11.70 -6.76 -15.76
CA LEU A 11 11.25 -5.62 -14.96
C LEU A 11 12.17 -5.41 -13.74
N HIS A 12 12.53 -6.48 -13.03
CA HIS A 12 13.45 -6.39 -11.91
C HIS A 12 14.84 -5.90 -12.34
N ASN A 13 15.34 -6.39 -13.47
CA ASN A 13 16.61 -5.92 -14.03
C ASN A 13 16.59 -4.42 -14.33
N LYS A 14 15.49 -3.91 -14.92
CA LYS A 14 15.27 -2.47 -15.14
C LYS A 14 15.20 -1.71 -13.82
N ASN A 15 14.51 -2.25 -12.82
CA ASN A 15 14.39 -1.62 -11.51
C ASN A 15 15.75 -1.53 -10.80
N CYS A 16 16.58 -2.57 -10.89
CA CYS A 16 17.96 -2.55 -10.39
C CYS A 16 18.83 -1.53 -11.13
N TYR A 17 18.66 -1.39 -12.44
CA TYR A 17 19.32 -0.32 -13.22
C TYR A 17 18.94 1.07 -12.67
N LEU A 18 17.64 1.35 -12.50
CA LEU A 18 17.16 2.63 -11.98
C LEU A 18 17.69 2.92 -10.58
N TYR A 19 17.73 1.90 -9.71
CA TYR A 19 18.27 2.02 -8.37
C TYR A 19 19.78 2.35 -8.37
N LEU A 20 20.57 1.54 -9.09
CA LEU A 20 22.03 1.68 -9.15
C LEU A 20 22.45 3.00 -9.80
N LYS A 21 21.65 3.53 -10.73
CA LYS A 21 21.84 4.85 -11.34
C LYS A 21 21.80 6.00 -10.35
N GLN A 22 20.99 5.90 -9.31
CA GLN A 22 20.84 6.99 -8.33
C GLN A 22 21.87 6.97 -7.20
N LEU A 23 22.70 5.93 -7.12
CA LEU A 23 23.79 5.88 -6.13
C LEU A 23 24.81 6.99 -6.39
N LYS A 24 25.25 7.65 -5.31
CA LYS A 24 26.31 8.67 -5.36
C LYS A 24 27.68 7.98 -5.34
N LEU A 25 28.21 7.67 -6.52
CA LEU A 25 29.45 6.90 -6.70
C LEU A 25 30.56 7.78 -7.29
N THR A 26 31.29 8.50 -6.44
CA THR A 26 32.49 9.23 -6.88
C THR A 26 33.66 8.27 -7.12
N GLU A 27 34.72 8.75 -7.78
CA GLU A 27 35.93 7.94 -7.98
C GLU A 27 36.56 7.49 -6.66
N SER A 28 36.47 8.29 -5.60
CA SER A 28 37.00 7.94 -4.28
C SER A 28 36.21 6.79 -3.64
N VAL A 29 34.88 6.79 -3.77
CA VAL A 29 33.98 5.72 -3.31
C VAL A 29 34.21 4.46 -4.14
N LEU A 30 34.25 4.59 -5.47
CA LEU A 30 34.44 3.47 -6.40
C LEU A 30 35.79 2.75 -6.23
N ALA A 31 36.82 3.45 -5.78
CA ALA A 31 38.14 2.88 -5.48
C ALA A 31 38.14 1.97 -4.23
N ARG A 32 37.07 1.97 -3.43
CA ARG A 32 36.93 1.11 -2.24
C ARG A 32 36.35 -0.28 -2.56
N PHE A 33 35.69 -0.42 -3.70
CA PHE A 33 35.13 -1.69 -4.15
C PHE A 33 36.18 -2.55 -4.86
N SER A 34 35.86 -3.83 -4.99
CA SER A 34 36.59 -4.75 -5.84
C SER A 34 36.68 -4.20 -7.27
N PRO A 35 37.80 -4.44 -7.99
CA PRO A 35 37.96 -3.92 -9.35
C PRO A 35 36.81 -4.31 -10.29
N LYS A 36 36.26 -5.52 -10.10
CA LYS A 36 35.11 -6.01 -10.86
C LYS A 36 33.86 -5.18 -10.56
N LEU A 37 33.45 -5.08 -9.29
CA LEU A 37 32.24 -4.35 -8.92
C LEU A 37 32.35 -2.86 -9.30
N SER A 38 33.52 -2.26 -9.12
CA SER A 38 33.78 -0.87 -9.53
C SER A 38 33.58 -0.68 -11.04
N ALA A 39 34.12 -1.59 -11.87
CA ALA A 39 33.94 -1.55 -13.31
C ALA A 39 32.47 -1.75 -13.72
N ASP A 40 31.78 -2.70 -13.09
CA ASP A 40 30.36 -2.99 -13.34
C ASP A 40 29.47 -1.79 -12.97
N LEU A 41 29.71 -1.16 -11.81
CA LEU A 41 28.98 0.05 -11.38
C LEU A 41 29.26 1.24 -12.31
N LYS A 42 30.51 1.44 -12.73
CA LYS A 42 30.86 2.46 -13.74
C LYS A 42 30.15 2.21 -15.06
N ALA A 43 30.05 0.95 -15.49
CA ALA A 43 29.32 0.59 -16.69
C ALA A 43 27.84 0.98 -16.57
N VAL A 44 27.17 0.67 -15.45
CA VAL A 44 25.79 1.11 -15.19
C VAL A 44 25.70 2.64 -15.18
N GLN A 45 26.58 3.33 -14.46
CA GLN A 45 26.61 4.79 -14.37
C GLN A 45 26.84 5.47 -15.73
N SER A 46 27.55 4.83 -16.66
CA SER A 46 27.81 5.38 -18.00
C SER A 46 26.68 5.16 -19.02
N GLN A 47 25.73 4.26 -18.76
CA GLN A 47 24.61 3.99 -19.69
C GLN A 47 23.69 5.21 -19.80
N THR A 48 23.39 5.69 -21.00
CA THR A 48 22.40 6.76 -21.19
C THR A 48 20.97 6.24 -21.09
N GLU A 49 20.76 4.99 -21.50
CA GLU A 49 19.48 4.29 -21.49
C GLU A 49 19.65 2.88 -20.94
N TYR A 50 18.56 2.30 -20.43
CA TYR A 50 18.55 0.93 -19.91
C TYR A 50 18.87 -0.10 -21.02
N ASN A 51 19.92 -0.89 -20.81
CA ASN A 51 20.22 -2.04 -21.66
C ASN A 51 19.64 -3.35 -21.07
N PRO A 52 18.62 -3.98 -21.70
CA PRO A 52 18.01 -5.20 -21.17
C PRO A 52 18.93 -6.41 -21.16
N ALA A 53 20.02 -6.41 -21.95
CA ALA A 53 21.00 -7.51 -21.96
C ALA A 53 22.06 -7.38 -20.85
N PHE A 54 22.07 -6.27 -20.10
CA PHE A 54 23.03 -6.02 -19.03
C PHE A 54 22.44 -6.46 -17.68
N ALA A 55 23.09 -7.41 -17.00
CA ALA A 55 22.62 -8.07 -15.78
C ALA A 55 22.73 -7.16 -14.53
N CYS A 56 21.91 -6.11 -14.48
CA CYS A 56 21.88 -5.13 -13.40
C CYS A 56 21.45 -5.73 -12.06
N ALA A 57 20.60 -6.77 -12.05
CA ALA A 57 20.18 -7.39 -10.79
C ALA A 57 21.29 -8.26 -10.17
N ASP A 58 22.15 -8.89 -11.00
CA ASP A 58 23.38 -9.55 -10.52
C ASP A 58 24.33 -8.51 -9.88
N ILE A 59 24.51 -7.34 -10.51
CA ILE A 59 25.35 -6.25 -9.99
C ILE A 59 24.77 -5.70 -8.68
N TYR A 60 23.46 -5.52 -8.60
CA TYR A 60 22.79 -5.09 -7.38
C TYR A 60 23.03 -6.06 -6.21
N THR A 61 22.90 -7.36 -6.46
CA THR A 61 23.16 -8.40 -5.46
C THR A 61 24.62 -8.38 -5.00
N ALA A 62 25.56 -8.27 -5.95
CA ALA A 62 26.99 -8.16 -5.66
C ALA A 62 27.32 -6.89 -4.87
N PHE A 63 26.67 -5.77 -5.20
CA PHE A 63 26.82 -4.49 -4.52
C PHE A 63 26.48 -4.60 -3.03
N PHE A 64 25.29 -5.10 -2.68
CA PHE A 64 24.90 -5.23 -1.27
C PHE A 64 25.73 -6.27 -0.51
N THR A 65 26.10 -7.36 -1.19
CA THR A 65 26.99 -8.38 -0.61
C THR A 65 28.35 -7.77 -0.22
N GLU A 66 28.95 -6.99 -1.11
CA GLU A 66 30.27 -6.39 -0.87
C GLU A 66 30.20 -5.21 0.12
N VAL A 67 29.26 -4.29 -0.08
CA VAL A 67 29.13 -3.08 0.75
C VAL A 67 28.85 -3.42 2.20
N GLU A 68 27.90 -4.32 2.46
CA GLU A 68 27.57 -4.71 3.84
C GLU A 68 28.67 -5.59 4.44
N GLY A 69 29.24 -6.51 3.65
CA GLY A 69 30.28 -7.43 4.11
C GLY A 69 31.63 -6.75 4.42
N ARG A 70 31.85 -5.53 3.91
CA ARG A 70 33.10 -4.76 4.09
C ARG A 70 32.84 -3.33 4.57
N ILE A 71 31.70 -3.08 5.22
CA ILE A 71 31.28 -1.71 5.58
C ILE A 71 32.31 -0.99 6.46
N ASP A 72 32.98 -1.71 7.36
CA ASP A 72 34.02 -1.12 8.22
C ASP A 72 35.23 -0.63 7.40
N GLU A 73 35.65 -1.37 6.38
CA GLU A 73 36.75 -1.00 5.49
C GLU A 73 36.37 0.13 4.52
N ILE A 74 35.14 0.08 4.00
CA ILE A 74 34.64 1.01 3.00
C ILE A 74 34.31 2.36 3.63
N TYR A 75 33.70 2.37 4.82
CA TYR A 75 33.14 3.56 5.44
C TYR A 75 33.75 3.91 6.81
N ASP A 76 33.77 2.99 7.78
CA ASP A 76 34.10 3.36 9.17
C ASP A 76 35.57 3.72 9.37
N HIS A 77 36.52 2.94 8.85
CA HIS A 77 37.95 3.26 8.96
C HIS A 77 38.29 4.60 8.27
N PRO A 78 37.81 4.88 7.04
CA PRO A 78 37.99 6.19 6.42
C PRO A 78 37.38 7.32 7.24
N LYS A 79 36.14 7.17 7.71
CA LYS A 79 35.45 8.20 8.49
C LYS A 79 36.19 8.50 9.79
N GLN A 80 36.71 7.48 10.48
CA GLN A 80 37.52 7.65 11.68
C GLN A 80 38.83 8.40 11.38
N LYS A 81 39.51 8.06 10.28
CA LYS A 81 40.71 8.77 9.83
C LYS A 81 40.41 10.24 9.53
N SER A 82 39.32 10.53 8.81
CA SER A 82 38.95 11.91 8.47
C SER A 82 38.64 12.75 9.71
N ARG A 83 38.04 12.18 10.77
CA ARG A 83 37.86 12.88 12.07
C ARG A 83 39.19 13.25 12.73
N PHE A 84 40.19 12.36 12.65
CA PHE A 84 41.54 12.66 13.14
C PHE A 84 42.19 13.77 12.29
N ASP A 85 42.04 13.70 10.96
CA ASP A 85 42.54 14.71 10.02
C ASP A 85 41.87 16.08 10.24
N GLU A 86 40.58 16.12 10.58
CA GLU A 86 39.85 17.34 10.94
C GLU A 86 40.44 18.03 12.18
N ALA A 87 40.68 17.25 13.24
CA ALA A 87 41.30 17.74 14.47
C ALA A 87 42.72 18.27 14.19
N GLN A 88 43.48 17.62 13.31
CA GLN A 88 44.79 18.14 12.88
C GLN A 88 44.66 19.45 12.11
N LEU A 89 43.72 19.55 11.17
CA LEU A 89 43.48 20.75 10.39
C LEU A 89 43.10 21.95 11.27
N GLY A 90 42.27 21.74 12.30
CA GLY A 90 41.90 22.77 13.27
C GLY A 90 43.08 23.28 14.11
N ASN A 91 44.11 22.43 14.31
CA ASN A 91 45.32 22.79 15.04
C ASN A 91 46.39 23.50 14.18
N LEU A 92 46.22 23.55 12.85
CA LEU A 92 47.13 24.29 11.96
C LEU A 92 46.85 25.80 12.05
N GLN A 93 47.57 26.51 12.92
CA GLN A 93 47.49 27.97 13.00
C GLN A 93 47.86 28.65 11.65
N PRO A 94 47.27 29.82 11.31
CA PRO A 94 47.73 30.61 10.18
C PRO A 94 49.19 31.01 10.39
N LEU A 95 50.09 30.54 9.53
CA LEU A 95 51.51 30.85 9.58
C LEU A 95 51.74 32.37 9.59
N SER A 96 52.60 32.85 10.49
CA SER A 96 53.05 34.23 10.46
C SER A 96 53.84 34.53 9.18
N THR A 97 53.83 35.78 8.74
CA THR A 97 54.50 36.27 7.52
C THR A 97 56.03 36.06 7.52
N THR A 98 56.62 35.58 8.62
CA THR A 98 58.05 35.28 8.79
C THR A 98 58.45 33.81 8.54
N SER A 99 57.53 32.91 8.21
CA SER A 99 57.87 31.50 7.96
C SER A 99 58.66 31.27 6.65
N MET A 100 59.68 30.42 6.67
CA MET A 100 60.51 30.07 5.50
C MET A 100 59.68 29.51 4.32
N PRO A 101 60.09 29.73 3.04
CA PRO A 101 59.34 29.26 1.86
C PRO A 101 59.06 27.74 1.83
N GLY A 102 60.05 26.92 2.22
CA GLY A 102 59.89 25.45 2.27
C GLY A 102 58.86 24.98 3.29
N THR A 103 58.79 25.63 4.45
CA THR A 103 57.76 25.34 5.47
C THR A 103 56.36 25.73 5.00
N ARG A 104 56.22 26.79 4.19
CA ARG A 104 54.91 27.15 3.60
C ARG A 104 54.44 26.10 2.60
N GLN A 105 55.33 25.60 1.75
CA GLN A 105 54.98 24.60 0.74
C GLN A 105 54.58 23.26 1.39
N LEU A 106 55.30 22.80 2.41
CA LEU A 106 54.95 21.60 3.16
C LEU A 106 53.59 21.73 3.85
N MET A 107 53.34 22.87 4.52
CA MET A 107 52.07 23.11 5.21
C MET A 107 50.89 23.23 4.22
N ALA A 108 51.13 23.80 3.03
CA ALA A 108 50.12 23.83 1.97
C ALA A 108 49.77 22.42 1.46
N LEU A 109 50.76 21.55 1.25
CA LEU A 109 50.55 20.16 0.85
C LEU A 109 49.82 19.35 1.93
N LEU A 110 50.20 19.53 3.20
CA LEU A 110 49.52 18.90 4.33
C LEU A 110 48.06 19.36 4.41
N ARG A 111 47.81 20.67 4.34
CA ARG A 111 46.45 21.22 4.33
C ARG A 111 45.62 20.66 3.18
N GLN A 112 46.19 20.60 1.97
CA GLN A 112 45.53 20.02 0.80
C GLN A 112 45.18 18.54 1.02
N SER A 113 46.09 17.76 1.59
CA SER A 113 45.86 16.35 1.90
C SER A 113 44.75 16.16 2.94
N LEU A 114 44.74 16.97 4.00
CA LEU A 114 43.70 16.92 5.03
C LEU A 114 42.34 17.32 4.46
N THR A 115 42.27 18.41 3.69
CA THR A 115 41.03 18.84 3.02
C THR A 115 40.50 17.78 2.05
N ARG A 116 41.38 17.07 1.33
CA ARG A 116 40.97 15.94 0.49
C ARG A 116 40.36 14.81 1.31
N SER A 117 40.96 14.45 2.45
CA SER A 117 40.46 13.42 3.35
C SER A 117 39.07 13.73 3.92
N LEU A 118 38.81 15.00 4.24
CA LEU A 118 37.49 15.47 4.68
C LEU A 118 36.45 15.37 3.57
N ARG A 119 36.79 15.82 2.36
CA ARG A 119 35.92 15.69 1.19
C ARG A 119 35.60 14.22 0.87
N GLU A 120 36.58 13.33 0.94
CA GLU A 120 36.35 11.89 0.72
C GLU A 120 35.38 11.31 1.77
N ALA A 121 35.41 11.79 3.02
CA ALA A 121 34.42 11.40 4.03
C ALA A 121 33.02 11.96 3.76
N GLU A 122 32.88 13.19 3.27
CA GLU A 122 31.59 13.73 2.83
C GLU A 122 31.03 12.94 1.64
N GLU A 123 31.87 12.59 0.66
CA GLU A 123 31.48 11.75 -0.48
C GLU A 123 30.99 10.36 -0.02
N LEU A 124 31.60 9.79 1.01
CA LEU A 124 31.15 8.54 1.64
C LEU A 124 29.81 8.69 2.38
N ASP A 125 29.57 9.82 3.06
CA ASP A 125 28.27 10.09 3.68
C ASP A 125 27.17 10.19 2.62
N GLU A 126 27.39 10.95 1.55
CA GLU A 126 26.45 11.06 0.42
C GLU A 126 26.18 9.71 -0.23
N PHE A 127 27.20 8.86 -0.35
CA PHE A 127 27.04 7.49 -0.80
C PHE A 127 26.10 6.69 0.10
N ILE A 128 26.32 6.65 1.42
CA ILE A 128 25.47 5.91 2.36
C ILE A 128 24.04 6.47 2.36
N LEU A 129 23.88 7.79 2.32
CA LEU A 129 22.56 8.43 2.20
C LEU A 129 21.82 7.98 0.95
N SER A 130 22.52 7.89 -0.19
CA SER A 130 21.91 7.51 -1.49
C SER A 130 21.39 6.07 -1.56
N ILE A 131 21.78 5.18 -0.64
CA ILE A 131 21.24 3.82 -0.53
C ILE A 131 19.77 3.88 -0.10
N TYR A 132 19.42 4.74 0.84
CA TYR A 132 18.06 4.83 1.40
C TYR A 132 17.26 6.00 0.84
N GLN A 133 17.93 7.13 0.57
CA GLN A 133 17.36 8.32 -0.08
C GLN A 133 17.41 8.18 -1.61
N ASN A 134 17.13 6.98 -2.11
CA ASN A 134 17.19 6.66 -3.52
C ASN A 134 15.93 7.18 -4.23
N ASP A 135 16.00 8.42 -4.71
CA ASP A 135 14.93 9.07 -5.47
C ASP A 135 14.91 8.55 -6.91
N ASN A 136 14.29 7.38 -7.07
CA ASN A 136 14.10 6.70 -8.35
C ASN A 136 12.62 6.67 -8.73
N SER A 137 12.35 6.29 -9.99
CA SER A 137 10.99 6.13 -10.53
C SER A 137 10.51 4.68 -10.54
N ILE A 138 11.08 3.79 -9.70
CA ILE A 138 10.82 2.35 -9.79
C ILE A 138 9.36 2.00 -9.55
N LEU A 139 8.71 2.66 -8.60
CA LEU A 139 7.30 2.38 -8.27
C LEU A 139 6.38 2.81 -9.42
N GLU A 140 6.62 3.99 -9.98
CA GLU A 140 5.89 4.56 -11.11
C GLU A 140 6.09 3.72 -12.38
N GLU A 141 7.33 3.34 -12.70
CA GLU A 141 7.68 2.49 -13.84
C GLU A 141 7.08 1.08 -13.70
N THR A 142 7.14 0.51 -12.50
CA THR A 142 6.53 -0.79 -12.20
C THR A 142 5.02 -0.72 -12.35
N PHE A 143 4.38 0.31 -11.79
CA PHE A 143 2.95 0.50 -11.91
C PHE A 143 2.53 0.71 -13.35
N ASN A 144 3.26 1.49 -14.14
CA ASN A 144 2.98 1.68 -15.56
C ASN A 144 2.90 0.38 -16.37
N VAL A 145 3.68 -0.64 -15.99
CA VAL A 145 3.62 -1.98 -16.62
C VAL A 145 2.33 -2.73 -16.27
N ILE A 146 1.82 -2.57 -15.04
CA ILE A 146 0.67 -3.34 -14.54
C ILE A 146 -0.64 -2.55 -14.49
N LYS A 147 -0.63 -1.22 -14.69
CA LYS A 147 -1.72 -0.30 -14.34
C LYS A 147 -3.07 -0.64 -14.92
N THR A 148 -3.10 -1.23 -16.11
CA THR A 148 -4.33 -1.62 -16.79
C THR A 148 -5.08 -2.73 -16.06
N ILE A 149 -4.41 -3.50 -15.19
CA ILE A 149 -5.02 -4.58 -14.41
C ILE A 149 -5.86 -4.02 -13.25
N PRO A 150 -5.30 -3.28 -12.26
CA PRO A 150 -6.10 -2.74 -11.15
C PRO A 150 -7.08 -1.65 -11.61
N LEU A 151 -6.72 -0.80 -12.57
CA LEU A 151 -7.61 0.29 -13.02
C LEU A 151 -8.85 -0.21 -13.76
N ASN A 152 -8.76 -1.36 -14.46
CA ASN A 152 -9.89 -1.96 -15.16
C ASN A 152 -10.49 -3.16 -14.42
N HIS A 153 -10.08 -3.42 -13.18
CA HIS A 153 -10.57 -4.57 -12.41
C HIS A 153 -12.08 -4.51 -12.18
N GLY A 154 -12.78 -5.54 -12.63
CA GLY A 154 -14.21 -5.76 -12.38
C GLY A 154 -14.47 -6.84 -11.32
N LEU A 155 -15.71 -6.92 -10.85
CA LEU A 155 -16.13 -7.86 -9.81
C LEU A 155 -16.17 -9.32 -10.29
N LEU A 156 -16.01 -9.55 -11.59
CA LEU A 156 -16.00 -10.88 -12.19
C LEU A 156 -14.59 -11.35 -12.57
N ASP A 157 -13.62 -10.45 -12.50
CA ASP A 157 -12.26 -10.76 -12.88
C ASP A 157 -11.58 -11.63 -11.82
N GLU A 158 -10.50 -12.27 -12.24
CA GLU A 158 -9.60 -12.97 -11.32
C GLU A 158 -9.04 -11.97 -10.28
N GLU A 159 -8.71 -12.45 -9.07
CA GLU A 159 -8.12 -11.58 -8.04
C GLU A 159 -6.89 -10.83 -8.61
N ILE A 160 -6.76 -9.54 -8.29
CA ILE A 160 -5.70 -8.67 -8.83
C ILE A 160 -4.32 -9.27 -8.56
N GLU A 161 -4.14 -9.92 -7.40
CA GLU A 161 -2.93 -10.67 -7.04
C GLU A 161 -2.49 -11.59 -8.20
N THR A 162 -3.38 -12.49 -8.59
CA THR A 162 -3.13 -13.52 -9.59
C THR A 162 -3.05 -12.94 -11.00
N SER A 163 -3.88 -11.96 -11.34
CA SER A 163 -3.84 -11.28 -12.64
C SER A 163 -2.48 -10.64 -12.91
N ILE A 164 -1.91 -9.95 -11.90
CA ILE A 164 -0.56 -9.37 -12.01
C ILE A 164 0.49 -10.49 -12.09
N SER A 165 0.36 -11.57 -11.32
CA SER A 165 1.29 -12.71 -11.42
C SER A 165 1.30 -13.38 -12.79
N HIS A 166 0.14 -13.52 -13.43
CA HIS A 166 0.04 -14.02 -14.80
C HIS A 166 0.63 -13.02 -15.82
N ALA A 167 0.49 -11.72 -15.57
CA ALA A 167 1.06 -10.68 -16.42
C ALA A 167 2.59 -10.64 -16.33
N LEU A 168 3.17 -10.82 -15.14
CA LEU A 168 4.61 -10.71 -14.90
C LEU A 168 5.35 -12.07 -14.86
N LYS A 169 4.72 -13.14 -15.34
CA LYS A 169 5.35 -14.48 -15.34
C LYS A 169 6.68 -14.45 -16.09
N ASP A 170 7.69 -15.12 -15.53
CA ASP A 170 8.99 -15.28 -16.18
C ASP A 170 8.91 -16.31 -17.31
N GLU A 171 9.45 -15.94 -18.48
CA GLU A 171 9.54 -16.77 -19.68
C GLU A 171 10.90 -16.53 -20.36
N GLY A 172 11.42 -17.56 -21.02
CA GLY A 172 12.68 -17.46 -21.78
C GLY A 172 13.96 -17.59 -20.95
N GLU A 173 15.09 -17.22 -21.56
CA GLU A 173 16.40 -17.26 -20.91
C GLU A 173 16.58 -16.07 -19.96
N LYS A 174 17.04 -16.34 -18.74
CA LYS A 174 17.35 -15.30 -17.75
C LYS A 174 18.62 -14.55 -18.13
N VAL A 175 18.58 -13.22 -18.14
CA VAL A 175 19.77 -12.37 -18.28
C VAL A 175 20.60 -12.46 -17.01
N ASN A 176 19.92 -12.35 -15.87
CA ASN A 176 20.54 -12.46 -14.56
C ASN A 176 20.75 -13.94 -14.17
N LYS A 177 21.99 -14.30 -13.82
CA LYS A 177 22.37 -15.69 -13.52
C LYS A 177 22.49 -15.97 -12.03
N GLN A 178 22.68 -14.94 -11.21
CA GLN A 178 22.94 -15.07 -9.78
C GLN A 178 21.77 -14.55 -8.92
N SER A 179 21.14 -13.46 -9.35
CA SER A 179 20.00 -12.87 -8.65
C SER A 179 18.73 -13.71 -8.82
N ILE A 180 17.87 -13.65 -7.80
CA ILE A 180 16.53 -14.24 -7.86
C ILE A 180 15.55 -13.25 -8.49
N SER A 181 14.60 -13.73 -9.29
CA SER A 181 13.54 -12.87 -9.82
C SER A 181 12.47 -12.60 -8.76
N PRO A 182 11.65 -11.55 -8.92
CA PRO A 182 10.48 -11.33 -8.07
C PRO A 182 9.49 -12.50 -8.09
N ALA A 183 9.26 -13.15 -9.24
CA ALA A 183 8.41 -14.34 -9.30
C ALA A 183 8.99 -15.51 -8.48
N ASP A 184 10.30 -15.74 -8.55
CA ASP A 184 10.98 -16.75 -7.73
C ASP A 184 10.83 -16.42 -6.23
N ALA A 185 11.02 -15.15 -5.86
CA ALA A 185 10.90 -14.66 -4.49
C ALA A 185 9.45 -14.71 -3.94
N GLY A 186 8.44 -14.63 -4.82
CA GLY A 186 7.01 -14.76 -4.52
C GLY A 186 6.50 -16.20 -4.48
N SER A 187 7.24 -17.14 -5.05
CA SER A 187 6.90 -18.55 -5.09
C SER A 187 6.74 -19.15 -3.68
N MET A 188 6.03 -20.28 -3.57
CA MET A 188 5.89 -21.00 -2.30
C MET A 188 7.25 -21.42 -1.73
N VAL A 189 8.17 -21.84 -2.60
CA VAL A 189 9.54 -22.25 -2.21
C VAL A 189 10.34 -21.05 -1.73
N GLY A 190 10.30 -19.92 -2.45
CA GLY A 190 10.98 -18.70 -2.05
C GLY A 190 10.50 -18.16 -0.70
N ARG A 191 9.18 -18.15 -0.47
CA ARG A 191 8.58 -17.76 0.81
C ARG A 191 8.98 -18.69 1.95
N PHE A 192 8.96 -20.00 1.71
CA PHE A 192 9.37 -20.98 2.71
C PHE A 192 10.85 -20.85 3.06
N SER A 193 11.73 -20.71 2.06
CA SER A 193 13.17 -20.52 2.26
C SER A 193 13.47 -19.28 3.11
N ALA A 194 12.86 -18.13 2.79
CA ALA A 194 13.03 -16.90 3.58
C ALA A 194 12.54 -17.03 5.03
N MET A 195 11.55 -17.89 5.28
CA MET A 195 11.06 -18.17 6.62
C MET A 195 12.02 -19.07 7.40
N ILE A 196 12.58 -20.12 6.80
CA ILE A 196 13.40 -21.10 7.52
C ILE A 196 14.88 -20.72 7.60
N SER A 197 15.38 -19.91 6.66
CA SER A 197 16.79 -19.56 6.54
C SER A 197 17.34 -18.83 7.77
N ASP A 198 18.57 -19.19 8.13
CA ASP A 198 19.42 -18.51 9.12
C ASP A 198 19.94 -17.17 8.57
N ASP A 199 19.96 -17.00 7.25
CA ASP A 199 20.25 -15.75 6.57
C ASP A 199 18.96 -15.11 6.04
N PHE A 200 18.67 -13.89 6.50
CA PHE A 200 17.55 -13.08 6.03
C PHE A 200 17.99 -11.62 5.93
N LYS A 201 18.24 -11.18 4.70
CA LYS A 201 18.65 -9.80 4.37
C LYS A 201 17.81 -9.28 3.20
N PRO A 202 16.65 -8.65 3.46
CA PRO A 202 15.69 -8.27 2.41
C PRO A 202 16.30 -7.47 1.26
N GLN A 203 17.19 -6.52 1.58
CA GLN A 203 17.83 -5.64 0.60
C GLN A 203 18.81 -6.35 -0.33
N HIS A 204 19.28 -7.56 -0.01
CA HIS A 204 20.21 -8.33 -0.84
C HIS A 204 19.52 -9.05 -2.00
N THR A 205 18.19 -8.94 -2.09
CA THR A 205 17.38 -9.66 -3.08
C THR A 205 16.53 -8.70 -3.90
N THR A 206 15.20 -8.81 -3.86
CA THR A 206 14.29 -8.05 -4.73
C THR A 206 13.75 -6.78 -4.09
N SER A 207 14.09 -6.49 -2.83
CA SER A 207 13.62 -5.32 -2.10
C SER A 207 14.51 -4.10 -2.36
N LEU A 208 14.03 -3.21 -3.22
CA LEU A 208 14.73 -1.98 -3.62
C LEU A 208 14.25 -0.79 -2.77
N ALA A 209 15.16 -0.04 -2.15
CA ALA A 209 14.77 1.18 -1.44
C ALA A 209 14.32 2.25 -2.46
N THR A 210 13.20 2.90 -2.17
CA THR A 210 12.65 3.98 -3.00
C THR A 210 12.06 5.06 -2.12
N ILE A 211 11.88 6.24 -2.69
CA ILE A 211 10.99 7.27 -2.14
C ILE A 211 9.58 7.04 -2.68
N ARG A 212 8.56 7.34 -1.86
CA ARG A 212 7.18 7.41 -2.36
C ARG A 212 6.83 8.86 -2.70
N HIS A 213 6.25 9.04 -3.88
CA HIS A 213 5.77 10.33 -4.34
C HIS A 213 4.25 10.38 -4.33
N TYR A 214 3.70 11.39 -3.67
CA TYR A 214 2.27 11.68 -3.67
C TYR A 214 2.04 13.14 -4.07
N GLY A 215 0.98 13.41 -4.84
CA GLY A 215 0.63 14.76 -5.27
C GLY A 215 0.53 15.75 -4.10
N TYR A 216 -0.14 15.34 -3.01
CA TYR A 216 -0.36 16.20 -1.84
C TYR A 216 0.93 16.57 -1.08
N THR A 217 1.98 15.74 -1.17
CA THR A 217 3.26 16.00 -0.50
C THR A 217 4.14 17.03 -1.22
N ARG A 218 3.79 17.39 -2.46
CA ARG A 218 4.56 18.33 -3.29
C ARG A 218 4.16 19.80 -3.10
N GLN A 219 3.22 20.07 -2.19
CA GLN A 219 2.74 21.43 -1.94
C GLN A 219 3.79 22.25 -1.17
N PRO A 220 4.25 23.41 -1.67
CA PRO A 220 5.32 24.19 -1.03
C PRO A 220 4.99 24.73 0.37
N SER A 221 3.71 24.87 0.71
CA SER A 221 3.23 25.48 1.95
C SER A 221 3.20 24.53 3.15
N ALA A 222 3.34 23.22 2.93
CA ALA A 222 3.26 22.20 3.98
C ALA A 222 4.50 21.30 3.94
N MET A 223 5.24 21.25 5.04
CA MET A 223 6.38 20.35 5.18
C MET A 223 5.87 18.99 5.66
N TYR A 224 5.85 18.00 4.76
CA TYR A 224 5.55 16.60 5.09
C TYR A 224 6.86 15.82 5.23
N PRO A 225 6.93 14.82 6.13
CA PRO A 225 8.09 13.94 6.20
C PRO A 225 8.25 13.17 4.89
N GLN A 226 9.49 12.99 4.45
CA GLN A 226 9.79 12.13 3.30
C GLN A 226 9.44 10.68 3.63
N GLU A 227 8.57 10.05 2.82
CA GLU A 227 8.28 8.63 2.99
C GLU A 227 9.25 7.76 2.19
N TYR A 228 9.99 6.90 2.90
CA TYR A 228 10.81 5.86 2.29
C TYR A 228 10.05 4.53 2.24
N ARG A 229 10.08 3.85 1.08
CA ARG A 229 9.73 2.43 0.99
C ARG A 229 10.97 1.59 1.21
N ILE A 230 11.18 1.18 2.45
CA ILE A 230 12.25 0.28 2.85
C ILE A 230 11.69 -0.91 3.62
N GLY A 231 12.07 -2.12 3.19
CA GLY A 231 11.78 -3.35 3.91
C GLY A 231 12.38 -3.34 5.32
N THR A 232 12.17 -4.43 6.06
CA THR A 232 12.65 -4.48 7.43
C THR A 232 14.17 -4.30 7.47
N GLN A 233 14.64 -3.46 8.40
CA GLN A 233 16.07 -3.27 8.62
C GLN A 233 16.60 -4.25 9.68
N GLY A 234 15.72 -5.00 10.33
CA GLY A 234 16.10 -6.19 11.07
C GLY A 234 16.55 -7.28 10.09
N GLN A 235 17.71 -7.85 10.33
CA GLN A 235 18.31 -8.91 9.54
C GLN A 235 18.58 -10.14 10.41
N ARG A 236 18.67 -11.31 9.79
CA ARG A 236 19.40 -12.46 10.35
C ARG A 236 20.65 -12.66 9.52
N ASP A 237 21.81 -12.65 10.17
CA ASP A 237 23.10 -12.98 9.57
C ASP A 237 23.67 -14.20 10.29
N LYS A 238 23.72 -15.34 9.60
CA LYS A 238 24.18 -16.63 10.13
C LYS A 238 23.46 -17.02 11.43
N GLY A 239 22.15 -16.78 11.47
CA GLY A 239 21.29 -17.11 12.61
C GLY A 239 21.31 -16.09 13.74
N VAL A 240 22.04 -14.97 13.59
CA VAL A 240 22.07 -13.88 14.58
C VAL A 240 21.19 -12.73 14.11
N GLU A 241 20.18 -12.40 14.90
CA GLU A 241 19.39 -11.19 14.71
C GLU A 241 20.21 -9.93 14.98
N ARG A 242 20.14 -8.97 14.05
CA ARG A 242 20.80 -7.66 14.18
C ARG A 242 20.07 -6.65 13.30
N VAL A 243 20.45 -5.39 13.39
CA VAL A 243 20.05 -4.38 12.40
C VAL A 243 21.05 -4.34 11.24
N SER A 244 20.56 -3.99 10.06
CA SER A 244 21.39 -3.66 8.89
C SER A 244 22.48 -2.66 9.27
N PRO A 245 23.77 -3.00 9.13
CA PRO A 245 24.86 -2.07 9.40
C PRO A 245 24.75 -0.78 8.58
N LEU A 246 24.25 -0.88 7.35
CA LEU A 246 24.06 0.27 6.47
C LEU A 246 23.01 1.24 7.01
N PHE A 247 21.97 0.72 7.65
CA PHE A 247 20.92 1.54 8.25
C PHE A 247 21.45 2.29 9.48
N GLU A 248 22.27 1.65 10.30
CA GLU A 248 22.92 2.32 11.44
C GLU A 248 23.81 3.49 11.00
N ARG A 249 24.63 3.30 9.95
CA ARG A 249 25.46 4.38 9.41
C ARG A 249 24.60 5.49 8.80
N TRP A 250 23.51 5.14 8.12
CA TRP A 250 22.54 6.10 7.62
C TRP A 250 21.94 6.96 8.74
N LEU A 251 21.49 6.35 9.84
CA LEU A 251 20.97 7.06 11.01
C LEU A 251 22.03 7.93 11.69
N LYS A 252 23.28 7.46 11.76
CA LYS A 252 24.41 8.20 12.31
C LYS A 252 24.71 9.46 11.51
N ILE A 253 24.73 9.38 10.17
CA ILE A 253 24.92 10.55 9.30
C ILE A 253 23.80 11.55 9.51
N LYS A 254 22.54 11.09 9.61
CA LYS A 254 21.41 11.97 9.91
C LYS A 254 21.54 12.66 11.26
N LEU A 255 21.99 11.94 12.30
CA LEU A 255 22.26 12.53 13.61
C LEU A 255 23.37 13.58 13.56
N GLU A 256 24.47 13.30 12.86
CA GLU A 256 25.59 14.23 12.69
C GLU A 256 25.19 15.52 11.96
N ARG A 257 24.19 15.44 11.06
CA ARG A 257 23.68 16.58 10.28
C ARG A 257 22.50 17.30 10.94
N ALA A 258 21.90 16.73 11.98
CA ALA A 258 20.77 17.33 12.66
C ALA A 258 21.19 18.59 13.43
N LEU A 259 20.43 19.67 13.27
CA LEU A 259 20.64 20.90 14.05
C LEU A 259 20.42 20.67 15.55
N GLU A 260 19.48 19.77 15.89
CA GLU A 260 19.11 19.41 17.24
C GLU A 260 19.32 17.90 17.45
N PRO A 261 20.38 17.47 18.16
CA PRO A 261 20.70 16.04 18.34
C PRO A 261 19.61 15.24 19.09
N SER A 262 18.74 15.92 19.84
CA SER A 262 17.61 15.32 20.54
C SER A 262 16.37 15.14 19.66
N LYS A 263 16.34 15.74 18.46
CA LYS A 263 15.18 15.64 17.55
C LYS A 263 15.13 14.25 16.92
N ILE A 264 13.93 13.68 16.85
CA ILE A 264 13.67 12.49 16.06
C ILE A 264 13.73 12.86 14.57
N THR A 265 14.76 12.42 13.87
CA THR A 265 14.92 12.65 12.42
C THR A 265 14.18 11.61 11.58
N HIS A 266 13.85 10.45 12.17
CA HIS A 266 13.21 9.35 11.46
C HIS A 266 12.22 8.58 12.35
N VAL A 267 11.01 8.36 11.84
CA VAL A 267 10.02 7.47 12.46
C VAL A 267 9.93 6.17 11.67
N TYR A 268 10.19 5.05 12.35
CA TYR A 268 10.15 3.71 11.78
C TYR A 268 8.90 2.97 12.26
N ILE A 269 7.87 2.92 11.42
CA ILE A 269 6.65 2.16 11.72
C ILE A 269 6.90 0.69 11.34
N ASN A 270 7.04 -0.16 12.35
CA ASN A 270 7.24 -1.59 12.23
C ASN A 270 5.91 -2.36 12.28
N ASN A 271 5.64 -3.17 11.27
CA ASN A 271 4.45 -4.02 11.15
C ASN A 271 4.81 -5.52 11.23
N LEU A 272 6.00 -5.85 11.72
CA LEU A 272 6.37 -7.22 12.11
C LEU A 272 5.66 -7.64 13.41
N GLY A 273 5.60 -8.94 13.67
CA GLY A 273 5.06 -9.44 14.93
C GLY A 273 5.96 -9.16 16.13
N TYR A 274 5.36 -8.87 17.28
CA TYR A 274 6.06 -8.60 18.54
C TYR A 274 5.76 -9.66 19.60
N ASP A 275 4.52 -10.13 19.71
CA ASP A 275 4.07 -11.04 20.77
C ASP A 275 3.59 -12.41 20.23
N ARG A 276 4.18 -12.82 19.10
CA ARG A 276 3.81 -14.06 18.42
C ARG A 276 4.68 -15.23 18.86
N SER A 277 4.04 -16.34 19.23
CA SER A 277 4.69 -17.54 19.77
C SER A 277 4.93 -18.67 18.76
N ASN A 278 4.29 -18.61 17.58
CA ASN A 278 4.50 -19.60 16.53
C ASN A 278 5.88 -19.44 15.85
N ALA A 279 6.32 -20.44 15.07
CA ALA A 279 7.69 -20.47 14.52
C ALA A 279 8.04 -19.22 13.66
N GLU A 280 7.12 -18.78 12.80
CA GLU A 280 7.29 -17.54 12.03
C GLU A 280 7.30 -16.31 12.94
N GLY A 281 6.40 -16.28 13.92
CA GLY A 281 6.22 -15.20 14.88
C GLY A 281 7.43 -14.95 15.76
N LYS A 282 8.08 -16.01 16.26
CA LYS A 282 9.33 -15.90 17.02
C LYS A 282 10.43 -15.21 16.22
N LYS A 283 10.54 -15.56 14.93
CA LYS A 283 11.50 -14.93 14.01
C LYS A 283 11.18 -13.47 13.75
N GLU A 284 9.91 -13.09 13.59
CA GLU A 284 9.52 -11.68 13.46
C GLU A 284 9.72 -10.89 14.75
N ARG A 285 9.45 -11.51 15.90
CA ARG A 285 9.66 -10.92 17.22
C ARG A 285 11.13 -10.58 17.44
N ALA A 286 12.04 -11.52 17.19
CA ALA A 286 13.47 -11.31 17.40
C ALA A 286 14.01 -10.17 16.50
N LEU A 287 13.54 -10.07 15.26
CA LEU A 287 13.86 -8.92 14.39
C LEU A 287 13.28 -7.61 14.93
N THR A 288 12.08 -7.64 15.50
CA THR A 288 11.45 -6.46 16.09
C THR A 288 12.18 -6.00 17.35
N GLU A 289 12.59 -6.93 18.21
CA GLU A 289 13.38 -6.65 19.41
C GLU A 289 14.71 -5.98 19.03
N ALA A 290 15.45 -6.54 18.06
CA ALA A 290 16.69 -5.93 17.55
C ALA A 290 16.46 -4.52 16.95
N LEU A 291 15.31 -4.27 16.33
CA LEU A 291 14.97 -2.94 15.82
C LEU A 291 14.73 -1.94 16.96
N HIS A 292 14.04 -2.33 18.04
CA HIS A 292 13.81 -1.43 19.19
C HIS A 292 15.12 -1.09 19.94
N GLU A 293 16.08 -2.01 19.96
CA GLU A 293 17.42 -1.75 20.52
C GLU A 293 18.19 -0.64 19.79
N LEU A 294 17.78 -0.23 18.57
CA LEU A 294 18.38 0.92 17.89
C LEU A 294 18.27 2.20 18.69
N GLU A 295 17.19 2.39 19.44
CA GLU A 295 16.94 3.64 20.18
C GLU A 295 17.98 3.90 21.28
N ASP A 296 18.72 2.87 21.70
CA ASP A 296 19.79 2.96 22.69
C ASP A 296 21.04 3.65 22.12
N ASN A 297 21.35 3.40 20.85
CA ASN A 297 22.53 3.93 20.17
C ASN A 297 22.22 5.05 19.16
N HIS A 298 20.96 5.20 18.78
CA HIS A 298 20.45 6.23 17.87
C HIS A 298 19.34 7.03 18.54
N PRO A 299 19.64 8.18 19.16
CA PRO A 299 18.60 8.99 19.80
C PRO A 299 17.66 9.68 18.83
N ASN A 300 18.01 9.74 17.55
CA ASN A 300 17.28 10.42 16.47
C ASN A 300 16.29 9.52 15.69
N ILE A 301 16.02 8.31 16.17
CA ILE A 301 15.00 7.41 15.62
C ILE A 301 13.95 7.08 16.68
N ALA A 302 12.70 6.93 16.24
CA ALA A 302 11.63 6.31 16.99
C ALA A 302 11.17 5.04 16.27
N VAL A 303 11.29 3.88 16.92
CA VAL A 303 10.84 2.59 16.40
C VAL A 303 9.51 2.25 17.07
N ILE A 304 8.45 2.14 16.26
CA ILE A 304 7.08 1.97 16.75
C ILE A 304 6.49 0.73 16.10
N THR A 305 6.13 -0.27 16.90
CA THR A 305 5.49 -1.49 16.40
C THR A 305 3.98 -1.40 16.51
N LEU A 306 3.29 -1.58 15.38
CA LEU A 306 1.84 -1.52 15.29
C LEU A 306 1.24 -2.80 14.67
N PRO A 307 0.08 -3.26 15.17
CA PRO A 307 -0.56 -4.50 14.71
C PRO A 307 -0.89 -4.47 13.21
N ALA A 308 -0.83 -5.63 12.53
CA ALA A 308 -1.01 -5.66 11.06
C ALA A 308 -1.54 -6.94 10.40
N ASP A 309 -1.67 -8.09 11.09
CA ASP A 309 -2.20 -9.34 10.47
C ASP A 309 -2.88 -10.31 11.44
N LYS A 310 -2.44 -10.37 12.70
CA LYS A 310 -2.98 -11.25 13.75
C LYS A 310 -3.74 -10.45 14.81
N GLY A 311 -4.31 -11.14 15.80
CA GLY A 311 -5.15 -10.51 16.82
C GLY A 311 -6.33 -9.78 16.20
N LEU A 312 -6.50 -8.51 16.57
CA LEU A 312 -7.54 -7.60 16.03
C LEU A 312 -7.43 -7.33 14.52
N MET A 313 -6.30 -7.69 13.90
CA MET A 313 -6.05 -7.55 12.46
C MET A 313 -6.25 -8.86 11.68
N SER A 314 -6.87 -9.86 12.30
CA SER A 314 -7.14 -11.17 11.67
C SER A 314 -7.89 -11.04 10.35
N GLY A 315 -7.32 -11.61 9.28
CA GLY A 315 -7.88 -11.54 7.92
C GLY A 315 -9.23 -12.22 7.69
N LYS A 316 -9.96 -12.65 8.73
CA LYS A 316 -11.32 -13.20 8.63
C LYS A 316 -12.38 -12.30 9.25
N ASP A 317 -12.00 -11.33 10.08
CA ASP A 317 -12.96 -10.55 10.87
C ASP A 317 -13.81 -9.60 10.02
N TYR A 318 -13.29 -9.14 8.89
CA TYR A 318 -14.07 -8.40 7.88
C TYR A 318 -15.34 -9.13 7.39
N THR A 319 -15.43 -10.45 7.57
CA THR A 319 -16.60 -11.25 7.14
C THR A 319 -17.68 -11.38 8.21
N LYS A 320 -17.41 -10.93 9.43
CA LYS A 320 -18.32 -11.02 10.58
C LYS A 320 -19.03 -9.67 10.76
N THR A 321 -20.13 -9.51 10.05
CA THR A 321 -20.91 -8.24 9.98
C THR A 321 -22.19 -8.27 10.84
N LYS A 322 -22.48 -9.39 11.51
CA LYS A 322 -23.78 -9.64 12.17
C LYS A 322 -23.66 -10.00 13.65
N ASP A 323 -22.45 -10.29 14.12
CA ASP A 323 -22.20 -10.43 15.54
C ASP A 323 -22.33 -9.07 16.23
N LYS A 324 -22.56 -9.09 17.54
CA LYS A 324 -22.70 -7.90 18.37
C LYS A 324 -21.71 -7.99 19.51
N ILE A 325 -20.83 -7.01 19.57
CA ILE A 325 -19.81 -6.82 20.60
C ILE A 325 -20.12 -5.48 21.25
N SER A 326 -20.05 -5.37 22.57
CA SER A 326 -20.23 -4.09 23.24
C SER A 326 -19.20 -3.08 22.73
N SER A 327 -19.65 -1.89 22.34
CA SER A 327 -18.76 -0.82 21.89
C SER A 327 -17.83 -0.38 23.01
N SER A 328 -18.32 -0.37 24.27
CA SER A 328 -17.49 -0.03 25.43
C SER A 328 -16.41 -1.09 25.68
N GLU A 329 -16.73 -2.38 25.56
CA GLU A 329 -15.74 -3.45 25.70
C GLU A 329 -14.67 -3.39 24.61
N ALA A 330 -15.06 -3.08 23.37
CA ALA A 330 -14.11 -2.88 22.27
C ALA A 330 -13.21 -1.67 22.52
N TYR A 331 -13.78 -0.55 22.99
CA TYR A 331 -13.02 0.65 23.34
C TYR A 331 -12.01 0.38 24.46
N ASP A 332 -12.44 -0.29 25.54
CA ASP A 332 -11.58 -0.62 26.68
C ASP A 332 -10.45 -1.57 26.27
N GLU A 333 -10.73 -2.56 25.40
CA GLU A 333 -9.71 -3.43 24.84
C GLU A 333 -8.68 -2.62 24.04
N PHE A 334 -9.13 -1.75 23.13
CA PHE A 334 -8.25 -0.90 22.33
C PHE A 334 -7.38 0.00 23.20
N LEU A 335 -7.98 0.64 24.20
CA LEU A 335 -7.29 1.51 25.14
C LEU A 335 -6.23 0.71 25.90
N SER A 336 -6.58 -0.45 26.46
CA SER A 336 -5.64 -1.31 27.21
C SER A 336 -4.44 -1.74 26.36
N ILE A 337 -4.66 -2.09 25.08
CA ILE A 337 -3.58 -2.45 24.16
C ILE A 337 -2.70 -1.23 23.87
N ALA A 338 -3.32 -0.10 23.53
CA ALA A 338 -2.62 1.12 23.14
C ALA A 338 -1.82 1.74 24.29
N THR A 339 -2.29 1.63 25.55
CA THR A 339 -1.56 2.03 26.76
C THR A 339 -0.55 0.97 27.22
N GLN A 340 -0.39 -0.14 26.50
CA GLN A 340 0.49 -1.26 26.86
C GLN A 340 0.23 -1.80 28.28
N ASP A 341 -1.05 -1.91 28.65
CA ASP A 341 -1.46 -2.46 29.93
C ASP A 341 -0.97 -3.92 30.08
N PRO A 342 -0.19 -4.25 31.12
CA PRO A 342 0.28 -5.61 31.36
C PRO A 342 -0.85 -6.61 31.62
N ASP A 343 -1.99 -6.16 32.13
CA ASP A 343 -3.13 -7.00 32.52
C ASP A 343 -4.14 -7.21 31.38
N THR A 344 -3.89 -6.64 30.19
CA THR A 344 -4.78 -6.84 29.04
C THR A 344 -4.85 -8.31 28.64
N LYS A 345 -6.08 -8.79 28.39
CA LYS A 345 -6.38 -10.20 28.11
C LYS A 345 -6.06 -10.63 26.68
N THR A 346 -5.80 -9.68 25.78
CA THR A 346 -5.53 -9.94 24.38
C THR A 346 -4.14 -10.54 24.22
N GLU A 347 -4.08 -11.78 23.72
CA GLU A 347 -2.83 -12.55 23.61
C GLU A 347 -1.88 -11.96 22.56
N ILE A 348 -2.40 -11.61 21.37
CA ILE A 348 -1.63 -11.04 20.26
C ILE A 348 -2.07 -9.59 20.05
N LYS A 349 -1.26 -8.68 20.57
CA LYS A 349 -1.39 -7.23 20.55
C LYS A 349 -0.57 -6.64 19.40
N ASP A 350 0.65 -7.16 19.18
CA ASP A 350 1.64 -6.63 18.22
C ASP A 350 1.81 -5.09 18.34
N PHE A 351 1.78 -4.55 19.56
CA PHE A 351 1.83 -3.10 19.83
C PHE A 351 2.95 -2.77 20.82
N PHE A 352 3.88 -1.92 20.41
CA PHE A 352 4.96 -1.46 21.30
C PHE A 352 5.53 -0.10 20.87
N ILE A 353 5.66 0.80 21.83
CA ILE A 353 6.34 2.09 21.77
C ILE A 353 7.18 2.21 23.04
N SER A 354 8.48 2.51 22.91
CA SER A 354 9.38 2.64 24.06
C SER A 354 8.96 3.79 24.99
N GLN A 355 9.25 3.69 26.29
CA GLN A 355 8.89 4.76 27.24
C GLN A 355 9.51 6.11 26.86
N LYS A 356 10.72 6.09 26.28
CA LYS A 356 11.43 7.27 25.78
C LYS A 356 10.62 7.97 24.68
N VAL A 357 10.08 7.22 23.73
CA VAL A 357 9.28 7.75 22.62
C VAL A 357 7.87 8.13 23.09
N ARG A 358 7.24 7.34 23.97
CA ARG A 358 5.93 7.68 24.57
C ARG A 358 5.95 9.05 25.26
N ARG A 359 7.01 9.35 26.02
CA ARG A 359 7.19 10.66 26.66
C ARG A 359 7.21 11.81 25.65
N GLN A 360 7.78 11.62 24.47
CA GLN A 360 7.82 12.65 23.43
C GLN A 360 6.46 12.83 22.74
N ILE A 361 5.76 11.72 22.46
CA ILE A 361 4.45 11.76 21.76
C ILE A 361 3.35 12.32 22.67
N PHE A 362 3.31 11.86 23.92
CA PHE A 362 2.17 12.04 24.83
C PHE A 362 2.42 13.03 25.96
N SER A 363 3.39 13.93 25.78
CA SER A 363 3.51 15.10 26.66
C SER A 363 2.37 16.09 26.43
N ASP A 364 1.98 16.79 27.50
CA ASP A 364 1.04 17.90 27.45
C ASP A 364 1.63 19.11 26.69
N GLN A 365 0.85 20.19 26.57
CA GLN A 365 1.29 21.43 25.91
C GLN A 365 2.48 22.11 26.60
N SER A 366 2.74 21.79 27.87
CA SER A 366 3.88 22.30 28.65
C SER A 366 5.10 21.37 28.57
N GLY A 367 5.01 20.26 27.82
CA GLY A 367 6.08 19.28 27.70
C GLY A 367 6.15 18.27 28.85
N ASN A 368 5.13 18.18 29.70
CA ASN A 368 5.10 17.23 30.82
C ASN A 368 4.38 15.93 30.42
N TYR A 369 5.02 14.81 30.69
CA TYR A 369 4.44 13.48 30.50
C TYR A 369 3.82 12.95 31.79
N SER A 370 2.62 12.35 31.68
CA SER A 370 2.04 11.48 32.71
C SER A 370 1.21 10.37 32.06
N GLU A 371 1.07 9.23 32.73
CA GLU A 371 0.25 8.11 32.25
C GLU A 371 -1.24 8.51 32.07
N ASN A 372 -1.74 9.42 32.91
CA ASN A 372 -3.10 9.94 32.79
C ASN A 372 -3.29 10.79 31.53
N GLU A 373 -2.32 11.65 31.21
CA GLU A 373 -2.36 12.46 30.00
C GLU A 373 -2.20 11.59 28.74
N GLU A 374 -1.32 10.59 28.78
CA GLU A 374 -1.21 9.60 27.71
C GLU A 374 -2.53 8.87 27.48
N LYS A 375 -3.13 8.33 28.54
CA LYS A 375 -4.42 7.62 28.47
C LYS A 375 -5.52 8.53 27.92
N LYS A 376 -5.52 9.81 28.30
CA LYS A 376 -6.45 10.82 27.79
C LYS A 376 -6.26 11.06 26.29
N GLN A 377 -5.03 11.35 25.84
CA GLN A 377 -4.73 11.58 24.42
C GLN A 377 -5.06 10.34 23.57
N ILE A 378 -4.67 9.14 24.00
CA ILE A 378 -5.04 7.89 23.32
C ILE A 378 -6.56 7.71 23.30
N GLY A 379 -7.24 8.01 24.41
CA GLY A 379 -8.69 7.95 24.50
C GLY A 379 -9.40 8.87 23.51
N GLU A 380 -8.90 10.10 23.33
CA GLU A 380 -9.40 11.06 22.34
C GLU A 380 -9.20 10.56 20.90
N LEU A 381 -8.01 10.01 20.58
CA LEU A 381 -7.72 9.41 19.27
C LEU A 381 -8.63 8.20 18.97
N LEU A 382 -8.95 7.39 19.98
CA LEU A 382 -9.92 6.29 19.84
C LEU A 382 -11.33 6.83 19.59
N VAL A 383 -11.78 7.86 20.32
CA VAL A 383 -13.07 8.50 20.08
C VAL A 383 -13.16 9.01 18.64
N ASN A 384 -12.12 9.67 18.13
CA ASN A 384 -12.05 10.09 16.73
C ASN A 384 -12.17 8.91 15.76
N SER A 385 -11.55 7.78 16.10
CA SER A 385 -11.60 6.58 15.27
C SER A 385 -12.99 5.95 15.19
N PHE A 386 -13.77 5.97 16.27
CA PHE A 386 -15.19 5.57 16.23
C PHE A 386 -16.03 6.56 15.42
N LYS A 387 -15.77 7.87 15.62
CA LYS A 387 -16.46 8.95 14.92
C LYS A 387 -16.25 8.93 13.41
N ALA A 388 -15.05 8.58 12.95
CA ALA A 388 -14.73 8.45 11.52
C ALA A 388 -15.65 7.44 10.78
N PHE A 389 -16.31 6.55 11.53
CA PHE A 389 -17.24 5.55 11.03
C PHE A 389 -18.69 5.76 11.49
N GLY A 390 -19.01 6.87 12.16
CA GLY A 390 -20.35 7.15 12.71
C GLY A 390 -20.79 6.15 13.79
N LEU A 391 -19.83 5.64 14.59
CA LEU A 391 -20.07 4.60 15.60
C LEU A 391 -20.02 5.14 17.04
N GLU A 392 -19.91 6.45 17.26
CA GLU A 392 -19.74 7.05 18.60
C GLU A 392 -20.94 6.84 19.55
N HIS A 393 -22.12 6.56 18.99
CA HIS A 393 -23.37 6.41 19.75
C HIS A 393 -23.93 4.99 19.70
N GLU A 394 -23.24 4.06 19.04
CA GLU A 394 -23.68 2.68 18.92
C GLU A 394 -23.36 1.91 20.21
N GLU A 395 -24.35 1.23 20.79
CA GLU A 395 -24.14 0.38 21.96
C GLU A 395 -23.35 -0.90 21.62
N SER A 396 -23.47 -1.37 20.38
CA SER A 396 -22.80 -2.57 19.91
C SER A 396 -22.28 -2.45 18.48
N ILE A 397 -21.12 -3.04 18.22
CA ILE A 397 -20.49 -3.13 16.90
C ILE A 397 -20.25 -4.58 16.51
N SER A 398 -20.14 -4.84 15.21
CA SER A 398 -19.70 -6.13 14.67
C SER A 398 -18.19 -6.30 14.75
N SER A 399 -17.69 -7.54 14.62
CA SER A 399 -16.26 -7.80 14.51
C SER A 399 -15.62 -7.07 13.31
N ALA A 400 -16.35 -6.94 12.19
CA ALA A 400 -15.87 -6.20 11.02
C ALA A 400 -15.71 -4.69 11.32
N GLN A 401 -16.68 -4.08 12.01
CA GLN A 401 -16.57 -2.68 12.47
C GLN A 401 -15.45 -2.51 13.49
N LYS A 402 -15.34 -3.43 14.46
CA LYS A 402 -14.24 -3.45 15.44
C LYS A 402 -12.87 -3.46 14.75
N GLN A 403 -12.68 -4.32 13.74
CA GLN A 403 -11.46 -4.34 12.94
C GLN A 403 -11.23 -3.02 12.18
N ALA A 404 -12.28 -2.43 11.59
CA ALA A 404 -12.16 -1.16 10.87
C ALA A 404 -11.76 0.00 11.80
N VAL A 405 -12.37 0.11 12.98
CA VAL A 405 -12.02 1.11 14.00
C VAL A 405 -10.57 0.94 14.44
N TRP A 406 -10.17 -0.28 14.79
CA TRP A 406 -8.80 -0.54 15.22
C TRP A 406 -7.78 -0.26 14.11
N PHE A 407 -8.09 -0.65 12.87
CA PHE A 407 -7.26 -0.36 11.70
C PHE A 407 -7.07 1.15 11.55
N HIS A 408 -8.15 1.92 11.57
CA HIS A 408 -8.09 3.37 11.42
C HIS A 408 -7.31 4.04 12.55
N PHE A 409 -7.55 3.62 13.80
CA PHE A 409 -6.81 4.12 14.95
C PHE A 409 -5.31 3.95 14.76
N ILE A 410 -4.82 2.74 14.49
CA ILE A 410 -3.38 2.49 14.41
C ILE A 410 -2.76 3.02 13.10
N LYS A 411 -3.47 2.95 11.96
CA LYS A 411 -2.90 3.33 10.65
C LYS A 411 -3.10 4.79 10.29
N PHE A 412 -4.01 5.50 10.95
CA PHE A 412 -4.25 6.92 10.69
C PHE A 412 -4.17 7.76 11.98
N GLU A 413 -5.15 7.70 12.89
CA GLU A 413 -5.23 8.64 14.02
C GLU A 413 -3.96 8.66 14.88
N LEU A 414 -3.53 7.51 15.39
CA LEU A 414 -2.31 7.38 16.19
C LEU A 414 -1.06 7.69 15.36
N THR A 415 -0.98 7.20 14.12
CA THR A 415 0.20 7.43 13.27
C THR A 415 0.36 8.91 12.91
N ASN A 416 -0.74 9.61 12.58
CA ASN A 416 -0.76 11.05 12.30
C ASN A 416 -0.40 11.85 13.56
N HIS A 417 -0.88 11.44 14.73
CA HIS A 417 -0.49 12.04 16.01
C HIS A 417 1.02 11.88 16.27
N ILE A 418 1.57 10.68 16.10
CA ILE A 418 3.00 10.39 16.23
C ILE A 418 3.82 11.29 15.31
N ILE A 419 3.48 11.33 14.02
CA ILE A 419 4.23 12.11 13.03
C ILE A 419 4.16 13.61 13.36
N ARG A 420 2.99 14.12 13.75
CA ARG A 420 2.82 15.53 14.14
C ARG A 420 3.59 15.88 15.41
N LYS A 421 3.63 14.99 16.40
CA LYS A 421 4.29 15.24 17.70
C LYS A 421 5.81 15.13 17.62
N LEU A 422 6.31 14.18 16.82
CA LEU A 422 7.75 13.96 16.67
C LEU A 422 8.37 14.84 15.58
N ASP A 423 7.56 15.36 14.64
CA ASP A 423 7.99 16.21 13.52
C ASP A 423 9.24 15.67 12.80
N PRO A 424 9.23 14.41 12.33
CA PRO A 424 10.42 13.81 11.74
C PRO A 424 10.68 14.37 10.35
N GLU A 425 11.93 14.32 9.91
CA GLU A 425 12.27 14.61 8.50
C GLU A 425 11.77 13.51 7.56
N SER A 426 11.59 12.30 8.09
CA SER A 426 11.30 11.12 7.28
C SER A 426 10.57 10.03 8.05
N VAL A 427 9.79 9.22 7.33
CA VAL A 427 9.03 8.11 7.88
C VAL A 427 9.11 6.90 6.95
N ASN A 428 8.93 5.68 7.48
CA ASN A 428 8.65 4.50 6.65
C ASN A 428 7.66 3.57 7.34
N PHE A 429 6.91 2.83 6.51
CA PHE A 429 5.99 1.78 6.94
C PHE A 429 6.53 0.42 6.52
N SER A 430 7.14 -0.30 7.46
CA SER A 430 7.89 -1.50 7.17
C SER A 430 7.21 -2.77 7.65
N CYS A 431 7.24 -3.78 6.79
CA CYS A 431 7.17 -5.19 7.19
C CYS A 431 8.40 -5.88 6.59
N LYS A 432 8.44 -7.22 6.46
CA LYS A 432 9.56 -7.94 5.84
C LYS A 432 10.08 -7.24 4.57
N ASP A 433 9.17 -7.02 3.62
CA ASP A 433 9.47 -6.35 2.36
C ASP A 433 8.74 -5.01 2.19
N ALA A 434 8.10 -4.42 3.22
CA ALA A 434 7.31 -3.18 3.07
C ALA A 434 6.31 -3.15 1.87
N ILE A 435 5.74 -4.30 1.48
CA ILE A 435 4.77 -4.43 0.37
C ILE A 435 3.35 -4.71 0.86
N ASP A 436 3.20 -5.66 1.78
CA ASP A 436 1.90 -6.19 2.21
C ASP A 436 1.36 -5.34 3.37
N ARG A 437 1.63 -5.75 4.60
CA ARG A 437 1.30 -5.02 5.84
C ARG A 437 1.78 -3.56 5.81
N GLY A 438 3.04 -3.35 5.43
CA GLY A 438 3.64 -2.01 5.32
C GLY A 438 3.02 -1.19 4.19
N GLY A 439 2.79 -1.80 3.02
CA GLY A 439 2.19 -1.11 1.87
C GLY A 439 0.74 -0.68 2.12
N VAL A 440 -0.07 -1.52 2.76
CA VAL A 440 -1.45 -1.16 3.15
C VAL A 440 -1.47 -0.06 4.23
N SER A 441 -0.52 -0.08 5.16
CA SER A 441 -0.43 0.98 6.18
C SER A 441 -0.10 2.33 5.56
N SER A 442 0.90 2.35 4.67
CA SER A 442 1.29 3.53 3.88
C SER A 442 0.14 4.02 3.00
N ALA A 443 -0.48 3.14 2.21
CA ALA A 443 -1.56 3.51 1.30
C ALA A 443 -2.75 4.13 2.03
N TYR A 444 -3.16 3.55 3.17
CA TYR A 444 -4.29 4.08 3.96
C TYR A 444 -3.95 5.40 4.67
N TYR A 445 -2.77 5.50 5.28
CA TYR A 445 -2.31 6.74 5.90
C TYR A 445 -2.32 7.90 4.89
N ASN A 446 -1.71 7.70 3.72
CA ASN A 446 -1.62 8.71 2.67
C ASN A 446 -3.00 9.05 2.06
N LEU A 447 -3.89 8.07 1.89
CA LEU A 447 -5.26 8.30 1.43
C LEU A 447 -5.96 9.32 2.34
N LEU A 448 -6.06 9.02 3.63
CA LEU A 448 -6.76 9.90 4.57
C LEU A 448 -6.03 11.21 4.80
N LYS A 449 -4.69 11.18 4.84
CA LYS A 449 -3.90 12.40 5.00
C LYS A 449 -4.13 13.38 3.86
N SER A 450 -4.19 12.88 2.63
CA SER A 450 -4.45 13.71 1.46
C SER A 450 -5.86 14.30 1.44
N PHE A 451 -6.84 13.65 2.08
CA PHE A 451 -8.20 14.18 2.18
C PHE A 451 -8.29 15.41 3.09
N GLU A 452 -7.28 15.66 3.94
CA GLU A 452 -7.12 16.90 4.70
C GLU A 452 -6.57 18.07 3.84
N THR A 453 -6.26 17.82 2.56
CA THR A 453 -5.62 18.80 1.65
C THR A 453 -6.49 19.14 0.44
N GLU A 454 -6.09 20.17 -0.30
CA GLU A 454 -6.73 20.57 -1.56
C GLU A 454 -6.44 19.62 -2.73
N THR A 455 -5.42 18.77 -2.63
CA THR A 455 -5.03 17.82 -3.68
C THR A 455 -5.09 16.39 -3.13
N PRO A 456 -6.29 15.83 -2.91
CA PRO A 456 -6.43 14.47 -2.42
C PRO A 456 -5.83 13.46 -3.43
N LEU A 457 -5.43 12.29 -2.93
CA LEU A 457 -4.99 11.19 -3.78
C LEU A 457 -6.10 10.83 -4.78
N ASN A 458 -5.72 10.65 -6.04
CA ASN A 458 -6.60 10.06 -7.03
C ASN A 458 -6.52 8.52 -7.01
N ARG A 459 -7.41 7.86 -7.75
CA ARG A 459 -7.46 6.40 -7.86
C ARG A 459 -6.13 5.81 -8.35
N GLU A 460 -5.48 6.42 -9.33
CA GLU A 460 -4.22 5.92 -9.89
C GLU A 460 -3.11 5.91 -8.85
N GLU A 461 -2.96 7.00 -8.09
CA GLU A 461 -1.98 7.09 -7.00
C GLU A 461 -2.25 6.07 -5.89
N PHE A 462 -3.52 5.84 -5.55
CA PHE A 462 -3.90 4.84 -4.54
C PHE A 462 -3.60 3.40 -5.01
N GLU A 463 -3.94 3.07 -6.26
CA GLU A 463 -3.64 1.76 -6.86
C GLU A 463 -2.13 1.55 -7.02
N GLN A 464 -1.37 2.58 -7.38
CA GLN A 464 0.10 2.55 -7.38
C GLN A 464 0.63 2.24 -5.98
N ALA A 465 0.12 2.93 -4.95
CA ALA A 465 0.55 2.73 -3.57
C ALA A 465 0.34 1.27 -3.10
N LEU A 466 -0.76 0.65 -3.52
CA LEU A 466 -1.13 -0.73 -3.19
C LEU A 466 -0.38 -1.78 -4.01
N HIS A 467 -0.23 -1.61 -5.32
CA HIS A 467 0.15 -2.70 -6.22
C HIS A 467 1.58 -2.62 -6.77
N ALA A 468 2.20 -1.44 -6.84
CA ALA A 468 3.52 -1.28 -7.43
C ALA A 468 4.60 -2.05 -6.65
N ALA A 469 4.63 -1.88 -5.32
CA ALA A 469 5.66 -2.51 -4.50
C ALA A 469 5.52 -4.05 -4.45
N PRO A 470 4.33 -4.65 -4.26
CA PRO A 470 4.15 -6.10 -4.40
C PRO A 470 4.59 -6.64 -5.77
N ALA A 471 4.30 -5.92 -6.86
CA ALA A 471 4.69 -6.33 -8.20
C ALA A 471 6.22 -6.27 -8.38
N MET A 472 6.85 -5.20 -7.91
CA MET A 472 8.30 -5.02 -7.91
C MET A 472 9.03 -6.14 -7.16
N VAL A 473 8.54 -6.53 -5.99
CA VAL A 473 9.29 -7.42 -5.09
C VAL A 473 8.94 -8.89 -5.28
N LYS A 474 7.67 -9.21 -5.60
CA LYS A 474 7.13 -10.57 -5.60
C LYS A 474 6.37 -10.93 -6.88
N ALA A 475 6.38 -10.08 -7.92
CA ALA A 475 5.66 -10.29 -9.17
C ALA A 475 4.15 -10.60 -8.97
N ARG A 476 3.49 -9.91 -8.06
CA ARG A 476 2.05 -10.09 -7.80
C ARG A 476 1.39 -8.79 -7.37
N GLY A 477 0.07 -8.74 -7.39
CA GLY A 477 -0.69 -7.68 -6.74
C GLY A 477 -0.67 -7.78 -5.20
N MET A 478 -1.31 -6.81 -4.54
CA MET A 478 -1.62 -6.90 -3.12
C MET A 478 -2.44 -8.17 -2.84
N ASN A 479 -2.07 -8.89 -1.77
CA ASN A 479 -2.67 -10.17 -1.42
C ASN A 479 -3.95 -10.00 -0.57
N HIS A 480 -4.21 -10.93 0.36
CA HIS A 480 -5.36 -10.88 1.27
C HIS A 480 -5.45 -9.58 2.10
N HIS A 481 -4.37 -8.82 2.27
CA HIS A 481 -4.45 -7.51 2.93
C HIS A 481 -5.34 -6.51 2.18
N LEU A 482 -5.59 -6.71 0.88
CA LEU A 482 -6.60 -5.96 0.12
C LEU A 482 -8.00 -6.08 0.75
N LYS A 483 -8.34 -7.24 1.33
CA LYS A 483 -9.62 -7.46 2.02
C LYS A 483 -9.71 -6.69 3.33
N THR A 484 -8.58 -6.46 3.99
CA THR A 484 -8.53 -5.71 5.26
C THR A 484 -8.65 -4.21 5.01
N ILE A 485 -7.90 -3.67 4.03
CA ILE A 485 -8.05 -2.26 3.65
C ILE A 485 -9.43 -1.99 3.04
N TRP A 486 -9.97 -2.93 2.26
CA TRP A 486 -11.35 -2.83 1.76
C TRP A 486 -12.36 -2.70 2.91
N ASN A 487 -12.21 -3.45 4.00
CA ASN A 487 -13.14 -3.39 5.14
C ASN A 487 -13.19 -1.99 5.77
N VAL A 488 -12.02 -1.39 6.01
CA VAL A 488 -11.95 -0.05 6.60
C VAL A 488 -12.40 1.03 5.62
N VAL A 489 -12.11 0.89 4.33
CA VAL A 489 -12.63 1.80 3.29
C VAL A 489 -14.15 1.67 3.17
N ASN A 490 -14.70 0.46 3.21
CA ASN A 490 -16.15 0.24 3.20
C ASN A 490 -16.82 0.93 4.39
N ALA A 491 -16.28 0.77 5.60
CA ALA A 491 -16.79 1.48 6.78
C ALA A 491 -16.69 3.01 6.61
N TYR A 492 -15.56 3.51 6.12
CA TYR A 492 -15.32 4.94 5.90
C TYR A 492 -16.32 5.53 4.90
N VAL A 493 -16.48 4.87 3.74
CA VAL A 493 -17.38 5.32 2.68
C VAL A 493 -18.82 5.33 3.16
N ASN A 494 -19.24 4.35 3.97
CA ASN A 494 -20.61 4.31 4.48
C ASN A 494 -20.90 5.48 5.43
N ALA A 495 -19.95 5.84 6.29
CA ALA A 495 -20.10 6.95 7.22
C ALA A 495 -20.00 8.32 6.54
N ASN A 496 -19.21 8.43 5.47
CA ASN A 496 -18.89 9.69 4.79
C ASN A 496 -19.47 9.75 3.36
N TYR A 497 -20.56 9.02 3.11
CA TYR A 497 -21.05 8.78 1.75
C TYR A 497 -21.39 10.07 1.00
N GLU A 498 -22.20 10.93 1.63
CA GLU A 498 -22.64 12.18 1.00
C GLU A 498 -21.47 13.14 0.75
N ASP A 499 -20.52 13.23 1.67
CA ASP A 499 -19.33 14.09 1.50
C ASP A 499 -18.44 13.60 0.36
N LEU A 500 -18.23 12.28 0.26
CA LEU A 500 -17.44 11.68 -0.82
C LEU A 500 -18.13 11.84 -2.17
N LYS A 501 -19.43 11.55 -2.24
CA LYS A 501 -20.22 11.65 -3.46
C LYS A 501 -20.26 13.07 -4.01
N ASN A 502 -20.39 14.07 -3.13
CA ASN A 502 -20.47 15.48 -3.52
C ASN A 502 -19.10 16.09 -3.82
N ASN A 503 -17.99 15.37 -3.58
CA ASN A 503 -16.64 15.80 -3.87
C ASN A 503 -16.06 15.00 -5.06
N LYS A 504 -15.95 15.63 -6.22
CA LYS A 504 -15.47 14.98 -7.46
C LYS A 504 -14.09 14.35 -7.33
N ASP A 505 -13.19 14.93 -6.54
CA ASP A 505 -11.81 14.44 -6.39
C ASP A 505 -11.71 13.26 -5.41
N LYS A 506 -12.78 12.97 -4.65
CA LYS A 506 -12.84 11.88 -3.67
C LYS A 506 -13.88 10.80 -4.01
N ALA A 507 -14.84 11.10 -4.89
CA ALA A 507 -15.94 10.23 -5.25
C ALA A 507 -15.50 8.86 -5.79
N TRP A 508 -14.34 8.80 -6.47
CA TRP A 508 -13.75 7.57 -7.00
C TRP A 508 -13.59 6.46 -5.93
N LEU A 509 -13.47 6.82 -4.64
CA LEU A 509 -13.31 5.86 -3.56
C LEU A 509 -14.57 4.98 -3.37
N ILE A 510 -15.75 5.51 -3.72
CA ILE A 510 -17.02 4.76 -3.69
C ILE A 510 -16.96 3.62 -4.71
N GLU A 511 -16.57 3.94 -5.94
CA GLU A 511 -16.42 2.94 -7.00
C GLU A 511 -15.30 1.95 -6.67
N TRP A 512 -14.17 2.43 -6.15
CA TRP A 512 -13.07 1.57 -5.74
C TRP A 512 -13.53 0.53 -4.71
N ARG A 513 -14.29 0.95 -3.69
CA ARG A 513 -14.92 0.05 -2.71
C ARG A 513 -15.82 -0.96 -3.42
N ASP A 514 -16.65 -0.51 -4.35
CA ASP A 514 -17.63 -1.37 -5.00
C ASP A 514 -16.96 -2.45 -5.87
N PHE A 515 -15.99 -2.08 -6.70
CA PHE A 515 -15.27 -3.00 -7.59
C PHE A 515 -14.34 -3.97 -6.86
N ASN A 516 -13.80 -3.56 -5.71
CA ASN A 516 -12.92 -4.41 -4.89
C ASN A 516 -13.67 -5.23 -3.83
N CYS A 517 -15.00 -5.26 -3.87
CA CYS A 517 -15.81 -5.98 -2.88
C CYS A 517 -15.48 -7.48 -2.79
N PRO A 518 -15.05 -7.98 -1.61
CA PRO A 518 -14.86 -9.40 -1.38
C PRO A 518 -16.16 -10.18 -1.61
N HIS A 519 -16.05 -11.39 -2.14
CA HIS A 519 -17.21 -12.24 -2.46
C HIS A 519 -18.17 -12.44 -1.27
N ARG A 520 -17.64 -12.55 -0.04
CA ARG A 520 -18.45 -12.76 1.17
C ARG A 520 -19.28 -11.54 1.58
N CYS A 521 -18.87 -10.33 1.18
CA CYS A 521 -19.52 -9.08 1.55
C CYS A 521 -20.44 -8.53 0.45
N ALA A 522 -20.38 -9.12 -0.76
CA ALA A 522 -21.10 -8.65 -1.93
C ALA A 522 -22.63 -8.61 -1.77
N ASN A 523 -23.21 -9.44 -0.90
CA ASN A 523 -24.65 -9.40 -0.66
C ASN A 523 -25.06 -8.13 0.09
N ASP A 524 -24.38 -7.83 1.20
CA ASP A 524 -24.71 -6.70 2.06
C ASP A 524 -24.42 -5.38 1.31
N LEU A 525 -23.31 -5.34 0.56
CA LEU A 525 -22.99 -4.18 -0.27
C LEU A 525 -23.96 -4.01 -1.46
N LEU A 526 -24.42 -5.09 -2.08
CA LEU A 526 -25.42 -5.01 -3.17
C LEU A 526 -26.68 -4.28 -2.71
N THR A 527 -27.23 -4.67 -1.55
CA THR A 527 -28.42 -4.03 -1.00
C THR A 527 -28.20 -2.54 -0.79
N LEU A 528 -27.10 -2.18 -0.12
CA LEU A 528 -26.75 -0.78 0.14
C LEU A 528 -26.58 0.02 -1.15
N ARG A 529 -25.79 -0.49 -2.11
CA ARG A 529 -25.46 0.25 -3.32
C ARG A 529 -26.66 0.42 -4.24
N VAL A 530 -27.56 -0.57 -4.32
CA VAL A 530 -28.82 -0.42 -5.08
C VAL A 530 -29.67 0.72 -4.51
N ASP A 531 -29.81 0.80 -3.18
CA ASP A 531 -30.56 1.88 -2.54
C ASP A 531 -29.92 3.25 -2.79
N GLN A 532 -28.58 3.34 -2.67
CA GLN A 532 -27.82 4.54 -3.00
C GLN A 532 -27.99 4.97 -4.47
N SER A 533 -27.85 4.05 -5.42
CA SER A 533 -28.03 4.32 -6.85
C SER A 533 -29.46 4.78 -7.17
N ILE A 534 -30.47 4.19 -6.53
CA ILE A 534 -31.88 4.62 -6.70
C ILE A 534 -32.06 6.05 -6.18
N GLN A 535 -31.51 6.38 -5.02
CA GLN A 535 -31.58 7.74 -4.46
C GLN A 535 -30.91 8.77 -5.37
N GLU A 536 -29.75 8.44 -5.92
CA GLU A 536 -29.02 9.29 -6.87
C GLU A 536 -29.78 9.55 -8.16
N LEU A 537 -30.33 8.49 -8.77
CA LEU A 537 -31.14 8.63 -9.98
C LEU A 537 -32.43 9.41 -9.71
N ASN A 538 -33.06 9.25 -8.55
CA ASN A 538 -34.21 10.06 -8.16
C ASN A 538 -33.84 11.54 -7.94
N ALA A 539 -32.72 11.83 -7.29
CA ALA A 539 -32.24 13.20 -7.12
C ALA A 539 -31.95 13.87 -8.48
N ALA A 540 -31.29 13.14 -9.38
CA ALA A 540 -31.08 13.59 -10.76
C ALA A 540 -32.43 13.81 -11.48
N LYS A 541 -33.39 12.90 -11.33
CA LYS A 541 -34.74 13.03 -11.90
C LYS A 541 -35.40 14.34 -11.48
N THR A 542 -35.39 14.66 -10.19
CA THR A 542 -35.99 15.90 -9.65
C THR A 542 -35.29 17.15 -10.19
N GLN A 543 -33.96 17.13 -10.38
CA GLN A 543 -33.25 18.24 -11.01
C GLN A 543 -33.69 18.46 -12.47
N TYR A 544 -33.98 17.37 -13.20
CA TYR A 544 -34.44 17.44 -14.59
C TYR A 544 -35.94 17.70 -14.75
N GLU A 545 -36.79 17.49 -13.74
CA GLU A 545 -38.24 17.75 -13.83
C GLU A 545 -38.59 19.23 -14.08
N ASN A 546 -37.65 20.15 -13.87
CA ASN A 546 -37.79 21.57 -14.18
C ASN A 546 -37.43 21.95 -15.64
N GLY A 547 -37.14 20.98 -16.52
CA GLY A 547 -36.89 21.19 -17.95
C GLY A 547 -37.19 19.94 -18.79
N ASN A 548 -37.55 20.10 -20.07
CA ASN A 548 -37.88 18.96 -20.94
C ASN A 548 -36.57 18.30 -21.45
N HIS A 549 -35.89 17.51 -20.62
CA HIS A 549 -34.56 16.96 -20.93
C HIS A 549 -34.62 15.48 -21.37
N PRO A 550 -33.94 15.08 -22.47
CA PRO A 550 -33.89 13.69 -22.97
C PRO A 550 -33.39 12.66 -21.94
N LYS A 551 -32.71 13.09 -20.87
CA LYS A 551 -32.20 12.21 -19.80
C LYS A 551 -33.30 11.59 -18.92
N LYS A 552 -34.54 12.07 -18.97
CA LYS A 552 -35.63 11.54 -18.11
C LYS A 552 -35.96 10.07 -18.39
N ALA A 553 -36.09 9.70 -19.67
CA ALA A 553 -36.41 8.31 -20.05
C ALA A 553 -35.27 7.35 -19.66
N SER A 554 -34.03 7.77 -19.87
CA SER A 554 -32.81 7.08 -19.44
C SER A 554 -32.78 6.84 -17.92
N ILE A 555 -33.12 7.87 -17.13
CA ILE A 555 -33.20 7.74 -15.67
C ILE A 555 -34.31 6.77 -15.24
N GLU A 556 -35.49 6.83 -15.86
CA GLU A 556 -36.60 5.92 -15.56
C GLU A 556 -36.27 4.46 -15.89
N MET A 557 -35.58 4.22 -17.00
CA MET A 557 -35.07 2.90 -17.35
C MET A 557 -34.01 2.42 -16.35
N GLY A 558 -33.09 3.28 -15.92
CA GLY A 558 -32.15 2.98 -14.84
C GLY A 558 -32.81 2.55 -13.54
N LEU A 559 -33.81 3.31 -13.08
CA LEU A 559 -34.60 2.97 -11.90
C LEU A 559 -35.30 1.61 -12.03
N LYS A 560 -35.81 1.29 -13.23
CA LYS A 560 -36.41 -0.02 -13.52
C LYS A 560 -35.38 -1.14 -13.39
N ILE A 561 -34.20 -0.99 -13.99
CA ILE A 561 -33.09 -1.95 -13.89
C ILE A 561 -32.70 -2.17 -12.42
N LEU A 562 -32.49 -1.10 -11.66
CA LEU A 562 -32.10 -1.18 -10.24
C LEU A 562 -33.17 -1.86 -9.38
N THR A 563 -34.46 -1.58 -9.64
CA THR A 563 -35.57 -2.24 -8.93
C THR A 563 -35.62 -3.74 -9.20
N GLN A 564 -35.34 -4.17 -10.43
CA GLN A 564 -35.24 -5.59 -10.78
C GLN A 564 -34.02 -6.25 -10.12
N ILE A 565 -32.87 -5.56 -10.08
CA ILE A 565 -31.69 -6.01 -9.36
C ILE A 565 -32.00 -6.17 -7.86
N LYS A 566 -32.72 -5.21 -7.25
CA LYS A 566 -33.18 -5.29 -5.86
C LYS A 566 -34.00 -6.55 -5.59
N SER A 567 -35.00 -6.82 -6.43
CA SER A 567 -35.84 -8.02 -6.34
C SER A 567 -35.03 -9.32 -6.41
N GLN A 568 -34.09 -9.43 -7.37
CA GLN A 568 -33.14 -10.55 -7.45
C GLN A 568 -32.25 -10.66 -6.20
N GLY A 569 -31.84 -9.52 -5.67
CA GLY A 569 -31.22 -9.33 -4.35
C GLY A 569 -31.97 -10.08 -3.25
N ASP A 570 -33.20 -9.67 -3.03
CA ASP A 570 -34.06 -10.10 -1.93
C ASP A 570 -34.45 -11.58 -2.01
N ILE A 571 -34.65 -12.11 -3.22
CA ILE A 571 -34.95 -13.54 -3.45
C ILE A 571 -33.73 -14.43 -3.09
N GLY A 572 -32.53 -13.87 -3.06
CA GLY A 572 -31.31 -14.60 -2.67
C GLY A 572 -30.71 -15.45 -3.80
N VAL A 573 -30.81 -15.00 -5.05
CA VAL A 573 -30.17 -15.68 -6.20
C VAL A 573 -28.64 -15.69 -6.11
N SER A 574 -27.98 -16.67 -6.73
CA SER A 574 -26.52 -16.68 -6.88
C SER A 574 -26.01 -15.56 -7.80
N GLY A 575 -24.73 -15.18 -7.74
CA GLY A 575 -24.15 -14.15 -8.63
C GLY A 575 -24.33 -12.72 -8.12
N LYS A 576 -24.22 -12.50 -6.81
CA LYS A 576 -24.36 -11.18 -6.19
C LYS A 576 -23.33 -10.16 -6.67
N ARG A 577 -22.08 -10.58 -6.91
CA ARG A 577 -21.02 -9.73 -7.49
C ARG A 577 -21.39 -9.21 -8.89
N LEU A 578 -21.99 -10.06 -9.73
CA LEU A 578 -22.48 -9.68 -11.05
C LEU A 578 -23.60 -8.64 -10.98
N LEU A 579 -24.54 -8.83 -10.05
CA LEU A 579 -25.63 -7.88 -9.80
C LEU A 579 -25.13 -6.56 -9.21
N LEU A 580 -24.11 -6.61 -8.34
CA LEU A 580 -23.49 -5.42 -7.76
C LEU A 580 -22.80 -4.61 -8.85
N GLU A 581 -22.03 -5.26 -9.73
CA GLU A 581 -21.41 -4.58 -10.86
C GLU A 581 -22.46 -3.94 -11.78
N ALA A 582 -23.58 -4.62 -12.01
CA ALA A 582 -24.67 -4.06 -12.80
C ALA A 582 -25.28 -2.83 -12.12
N ALA A 583 -25.53 -2.88 -10.81
CA ALA A 583 -26.06 -1.74 -10.07
C ALA A 583 -25.14 -0.51 -10.08
N VAL A 584 -23.82 -0.72 -9.98
CA VAL A 584 -22.81 0.34 -10.05
C VAL A 584 -22.80 0.96 -11.45
N ARG A 585 -22.60 0.15 -12.49
CA ARG A 585 -22.45 0.65 -13.85
C ARG A 585 -23.73 1.23 -14.44
N THR A 586 -24.92 0.76 -14.02
CA THR A 586 -26.20 1.34 -14.46
C THR A 586 -26.32 2.79 -14.01
N GLN A 587 -25.94 3.11 -12.77
CA GLN A 587 -25.97 4.49 -12.30
C GLN A 587 -24.90 5.34 -13.02
N GLU A 588 -23.70 4.80 -13.17
CA GLU A 588 -22.56 5.49 -13.77
C GLU A 588 -22.84 5.87 -15.23
N ILE A 589 -23.32 4.92 -16.06
CA ILE A 589 -23.58 5.17 -17.48
C ILE A 589 -24.72 6.18 -17.72
N ILE A 590 -25.65 6.33 -16.76
CA ILE A 590 -26.77 7.26 -16.86
C ILE A 590 -26.34 8.68 -16.48
N LEU A 591 -25.56 8.82 -15.41
CA LEU A 591 -25.13 10.13 -14.93
C LEU A 591 -23.88 10.64 -15.66
N HIS A 592 -22.97 9.74 -16.01
CA HIS A 592 -21.64 10.01 -16.57
C HIS A 592 -21.30 9.03 -17.72
N PRO A 593 -21.98 9.13 -18.88
CA PRO A 593 -21.75 8.23 -20.00
C PRO A 593 -20.35 8.44 -20.61
N GLU A 594 -19.40 7.57 -20.26
CA GLU A 594 -18.07 7.52 -20.88
C GLU A 594 -17.92 6.31 -21.80
N LYS A 595 -17.14 6.45 -22.87
CA LYS A 595 -16.96 5.40 -23.89
C LYS A 595 -16.47 4.07 -23.31
N ALA A 596 -15.54 4.11 -22.36
CA ALA A 596 -15.03 2.91 -21.69
C ALA A 596 -16.12 2.21 -20.86
N ASN A 597 -16.93 3.00 -20.14
CA ASN A 597 -18.03 2.51 -19.33
C ASN A 597 -19.15 1.88 -20.17
N ILE A 598 -19.45 2.48 -21.34
CA ILE A 598 -20.42 1.92 -22.31
C ILE A 598 -19.99 0.52 -22.77
N GLN A 599 -18.73 0.32 -23.13
CA GLN A 599 -18.22 -0.98 -23.57
C GLN A 599 -18.26 -2.03 -22.46
N ALA A 600 -17.84 -1.65 -21.26
CA ALA A 600 -17.89 -2.54 -20.10
C ALA A 600 -19.33 -2.92 -19.71
N TYR A 601 -20.26 -1.97 -19.81
CA TYR A 601 -21.67 -2.18 -19.53
C TYR A 601 -22.34 -3.14 -20.53
N ASP A 602 -22.00 -3.04 -21.82
CA ASP A 602 -22.47 -3.97 -22.86
C ASP A 602 -21.96 -5.40 -22.60
N ALA A 603 -20.66 -5.54 -22.35
CA ALA A 603 -20.06 -6.83 -21.99
C ALA A 603 -20.68 -7.43 -20.71
N LEU A 604 -21.00 -6.58 -19.73
CA LEU A 604 -21.67 -6.99 -18.50
C LEU A 604 -23.11 -7.46 -18.75
N ALA A 605 -23.86 -6.77 -19.61
CA ALA A 605 -25.21 -7.16 -19.99
C ALA A 605 -25.24 -8.57 -20.59
N ASP A 606 -24.26 -8.93 -21.41
CA ASP A 606 -24.12 -10.28 -21.96
C ASP A 606 -23.82 -11.35 -20.90
N ARG A 607 -23.06 -11.00 -19.86
CA ARG A 607 -22.73 -11.91 -18.74
C ARG A 607 -23.90 -12.18 -17.80
N LEU A 608 -24.96 -11.37 -17.81
CA LEU A 608 -26.16 -11.58 -16.98
C LEU A 608 -27.00 -12.79 -17.40
N VAL A 609 -26.84 -13.27 -18.64
CA VAL A 609 -27.61 -14.39 -19.18
C VAL A 609 -27.18 -15.71 -18.54
N ILE A 610 -28.15 -16.42 -17.97
CA ILE A 610 -27.96 -17.83 -17.60
C ILE A 610 -28.16 -18.67 -18.86
N GLN A 611 -27.06 -19.06 -19.50
CA GLN A 611 -27.07 -19.81 -20.77
C GLN A 611 -27.75 -21.19 -20.65
N SER A 612 -27.80 -21.79 -19.46
CA SER A 612 -28.44 -23.10 -19.25
C SER A 612 -29.22 -23.15 -17.94
N PRO A 613 -30.46 -22.61 -17.91
CA PRO A 613 -31.28 -22.54 -16.69
C PRO A 613 -31.59 -23.92 -16.09
N LEU A 614 -31.85 -24.93 -16.94
CA LEU A 614 -32.08 -26.31 -16.50
C LEU A 614 -30.85 -26.92 -15.82
N LEU A 615 -29.65 -26.69 -16.35
CA LEU A 615 -28.41 -27.15 -15.72
C LEU A 615 -28.16 -26.45 -14.39
N GLN A 616 -28.47 -25.15 -14.26
CA GLN A 616 -28.38 -24.46 -12.98
C GLN A 616 -29.38 -24.98 -11.95
N LYS A 617 -30.64 -25.26 -12.36
CA LYS A 617 -31.62 -25.92 -11.48
C LYS A 617 -31.11 -27.27 -10.99
N LEU A 618 -30.62 -28.12 -11.89
CA LEU A 618 -30.08 -29.44 -11.55
C LEU A 618 -28.83 -29.35 -10.66
N ALA A 619 -27.87 -28.49 -10.99
CA ALA A 619 -26.67 -28.28 -10.20
C ALA A 619 -26.98 -27.73 -8.80
N GLY A 620 -27.93 -26.78 -8.70
CA GLY A 620 -28.41 -26.26 -7.43
C GLY A 620 -29.08 -27.33 -6.56
N ALA A 621 -29.95 -28.15 -7.17
CA ALA A 621 -30.60 -29.27 -6.49
C ALA A 621 -29.59 -30.33 -6.01
N MET A 622 -28.64 -30.72 -6.86
CA MET A 622 -27.57 -31.66 -6.49
C MET A 622 -26.69 -31.13 -5.35
N LYS A 623 -26.29 -29.85 -5.42
CA LYS A 623 -25.49 -29.21 -4.37
C LYS A 623 -26.24 -29.12 -3.04
N PHE A 624 -27.54 -28.81 -3.09
CA PHE A 624 -28.41 -28.82 -1.91
C PHE A 624 -28.52 -30.23 -1.31
N LEU A 625 -28.81 -31.24 -2.13
CA LEU A 625 -28.94 -32.64 -1.70
C LEU A 625 -27.63 -33.16 -1.10
N ALA A 626 -26.49 -32.92 -1.75
CA ALA A 626 -25.17 -33.27 -1.21
C ALA A 626 -24.93 -32.56 0.13
N GLY A 627 -25.28 -31.28 0.24
CA GLY A 627 -25.19 -30.52 1.48
C GLY A 627 -26.02 -31.11 2.62
N VAL A 628 -27.28 -31.48 2.35
CA VAL A 628 -28.21 -32.09 3.31
C VAL A 628 -27.74 -33.48 3.75
N LEU A 629 -27.33 -34.34 2.79
CA LEU A 629 -26.85 -35.69 3.09
C LEU A 629 -25.59 -35.67 3.95
N LEU A 630 -24.68 -34.74 3.70
CA LEU A 630 -23.43 -34.60 4.46
C LEU A 630 -23.57 -33.74 5.73
N TYR A 631 -24.71 -33.07 5.93
CA TYR A 631 -24.94 -32.21 7.11
C TYR A 631 -24.79 -32.92 8.46
N PRO A 632 -25.44 -34.07 8.72
CA PRO A 632 -25.28 -34.78 9.98
C PRO A 632 -23.85 -35.30 10.20
N PHE A 633 -23.12 -35.60 9.14
CA PHE A 633 -21.74 -36.13 9.21
C PHE A 633 -20.66 -35.05 9.24
N SER A 634 -21.02 -33.80 8.97
CA SER A 634 -20.08 -32.68 8.87
C SER A 634 -20.16 -31.70 10.04
N LEU A 635 -20.89 -32.03 11.12
CA LEU A 635 -21.05 -31.14 12.29
C LEU A 635 -21.47 -29.71 11.88
N GLY A 636 -22.29 -29.58 10.82
CA GLY A 636 -22.78 -28.30 10.30
C GLY A 636 -21.90 -27.60 9.26
N TYR A 637 -20.69 -28.10 8.95
CA TYR A 637 -19.81 -27.47 7.95
C TYR A 637 -20.41 -27.38 6.54
N THR A 638 -21.36 -28.26 6.19
CA THR A 638 -22.02 -28.25 4.87
C THR A 638 -23.18 -27.26 4.75
N GLN A 639 -23.50 -26.47 5.78
CA GLN A 639 -24.57 -25.46 5.71
C GLN A 639 -24.37 -24.44 4.57
N SER A 640 -23.11 -24.12 4.27
CA SER A 640 -22.73 -23.26 3.16
C SER A 640 -23.09 -23.86 1.79
N TRP A 641 -23.04 -25.19 1.66
CA TRP A 641 -23.39 -25.90 0.43
C TRP A 641 -24.91 -25.92 0.23
N ILE A 642 -25.67 -26.13 1.30
CA ILE A 642 -27.14 -26.06 1.30
C ILE A 642 -27.60 -24.68 0.80
N LYS A 643 -27.11 -23.61 1.44
CA LYS A 643 -27.44 -22.22 1.04
C LYS A 643 -27.01 -21.92 -0.39
N GLY A 644 -25.81 -22.35 -0.77
CA GLY A 644 -25.30 -22.20 -2.13
C GLY A 644 -26.15 -22.94 -3.17
N GLY A 645 -26.59 -24.16 -2.88
CA GLY A 645 -27.46 -24.96 -3.74
C GLY A 645 -28.83 -24.31 -3.97
N ILE A 646 -29.46 -23.81 -2.90
CA ILE A 646 -30.73 -23.05 -2.99
C ILE A 646 -30.55 -21.81 -3.86
N ALA A 647 -29.49 -21.03 -3.64
CA ALA A 647 -29.23 -19.80 -4.41
C ALA A 647 -29.02 -20.08 -5.91
N THR A 648 -28.28 -21.14 -6.26
CA THR A 648 -28.08 -21.56 -7.65
C THR A 648 -29.37 -22.09 -8.29
N PHE A 649 -30.17 -22.85 -7.54
CA PHE A 649 -31.48 -23.30 -8.02
C PHE A 649 -32.41 -22.12 -8.32
N LYS A 650 -32.52 -21.16 -7.38
CA LYS A 650 -33.30 -19.93 -7.56
C LYS A 650 -32.84 -19.12 -8.76
N ALA A 651 -31.53 -19.00 -8.98
CA ALA A 651 -31.01 -18.32 -10.18
C ALA A 651 -31.49 -19.00 -11.48
N GLY A 652 -31.51 -20.34 -11.52
CA GLY A 652 -32.06 -21.08 -12.66
C GLY A 652 -33.57 -20.93 -12.83
N VAL A 653 -34.34 -20.78 -11.75
CA VAL A 653 -35.80 -20.48 -11.79
C VAL A 653 -36.05 -19.07 -12.31
N GLU A 654 -35.30 -18.09 -11.80
CA GLU A 654 -35.44 -16.66 -12.11
C GLU A 654 -34.65 -16.22 -13.36
N SER A 655 -34.32 -17.14 -14.26
CA SER A 655 -33.52 -16.84 -15.45
C SER A 655 -34.21 -15.86 -16.41
N SER A 656 -35.54 -15.84 -16.44
CA SER A 656 -36.33 -14.91 -17.25
C SER A 656 -36.19 -13.46 -16.76
N GLN A 657 -36.24 -13.23 -15.46
CA GLN A 657 -36.03 -11.90 -14.87
C GLN A 657 -34.62 -11.38 -15.13
N ARG A 658 -33.60 -12.25 -15.08
CA ARG A 658 -32.24 -11.84 -15.49
C ARG A 658 -32.13 -11.46 -16.96
N LYS A 659 -32.85 -12.18 -17.83
CA LYS A 659 -32.93 -11.84 -19.25
C LYS A 659 -33.63 -10.49 -19.45
N GLU A 660 -34.63 -10.17 -18.62
CA GLU A 660 -35.31 -8.88 -18.62
C GLU A 660 -34.37 -7.74 -18.22
N ILE A 661 -33.56 -7.92 -17.16
CA ILE A 661 -32.51 -6.97 -16.78
C ILE A 661 -31.55 -6.72 -17.95
N GLN A 662 -31.07 -7.78 -18.60
CA GLN A 662 -30.21 -7.64 -19.79
C GLN A 662 -30.89 -6.82 -20.89
N ASN A 663 -32.14 -7.13 -21.22
CA ASN A 663 -32.86 -6.45 -22.29
C ASN A 663 -32.95 -4.95 -21.98
N HIS A 664 -33.34 -4.58 -20.76
CA HIS A 664 -33.38 -3.18 -20.32
C HIS A 664 -32.00 -2.51 -20.37
N MET A 665 -30.93 -3.21 -19.98
CA MET A 665 -29.57 -2.67 -20.11
C MET A 665 -29.18 -2.42 -21.57
N LYS A 666 -29.59 -3.29 -22.50
CA LYS A 666 -29.33 -3.10 -23.94
C LYS A 666 -30.18 -2.01 -24.56
N GLU A 667 -31.44 -1.88 -24.14
CA GLU A 667 -32.31 -0.75 -24.51
C GLU A 667 -31.68 0.58 -24.06
N GLN A 668 -31.21 0.63 -22.82
CA GLN A 668 -30.50 1.78 -22.26
C GLN A 668 -29.22 2.13 -23.03
N LEU A 669 -28.46 1.13 -23.49
CA LEU A 669 -27.27 1.35 -24.31
C LEU A 669 -27.62 1.94 -25.67
N ASN A 670 -28.70 1.50 -26.28
CA ASN A 670 -29.14 2.02 -27.58
C ASN A 670 -29.57 3.48 -27.44
N SER A 671 -30.34 3.84 -26.41
CA SER A 671 -30.74 5.24 -26.19
C SER A 671 -29.54 6.16 -25.96
N ILE A 672 -28.53 5.71 -25.19
CA ILE A 672 -27.31 6.51 -24.97
C ILE A 672 -26.49 6.69 -26.27
N LYS A 673 -26.47 5.68 -27.13
CA LYS A 673 -25.76 5.77 -28.42
C LYS A 673 -26.48 6.72 -29.38
N GLU A 674 -27.80 6.68 -29.44
CA GLU A 674 -28.62 7.59 -30.25
C GLU A 674 -28.44 9.04 -29.82
N ASP A 675 -28.47 9.33 -28.52
CA ASP A 675 -28.27 10.69 -27.97
C ASP A 675 -26.87 11.29 -28.28
N ASN A 676 -25.82 10.46 -28.41
CA ASN A 676 -24.45 10.93 -28.67
C ASN A 676 -24.18 11.16 -30.17
N VAL A 677 -24.93 10.52 -31.08
CA VAL A 677 -24.77 10.71 -32.53
C VAL A 677 -25.32 12.09 -32.96
N ASP A 678 -26.38 12.57 -32.32
CA ASP A 678 -26.98 13.88 -32.61
C ASP A 678 -26.09 15.07 -32.16
N THR A 679 -25.23 14.88 -31.14
CA THR A 679 -24.30 15.93 -30.69
C THR A 679 -23.10 16.12 -31.62
N ASP A 680 -22.58 15.05 -32.24
CA ASP A 680 -21.43 15.16 -33.16
C ASP A 680 -21.84 15.82 -34.50
N GLU A 681 -23.06 15.58 -35.01
CA GLU A 681 -23.55 16.24 -36.24
C GLU A 681 -23.90 17.73 -36.04
N SER A 682 -24.24 18.14 -34.82
CA SER A 682 -24.50 19.56 -34.50
C SER A 682 -23.23 20.42 -34.47
N SER A 683 -22.07 19.83 -34.17
CA SER A 683 -20.77 20.53 -34.16
C SER A 683 -20.17 20.76 -35.56
N VAL A 684 -20.62 19.99 -36.56
CA VAL A 684 -20.18 20.12 -37.96
C VAL A 684 -21.00 21.18 -38.71
N ASN A 685 -22.23 21.46 -38.28
CA ASN A 685 -23.11 22.40 -38.98
C ASN A 685 -22.92 23.89 -38.60
N ASP A 686 -22.29 24.20 -37.47
CA ASP A 686 -21.96 25.59 -37.12
C ASP A 686 -20.70 26.13 -37.83
N THR A 687 -19.90 25.24 -38.45
CA THR A 687 -18.74 25.66 -39.27
C THR A 687 -19.11 25.90 -40.75
N GLN A 688 -20.36 25.64 -41.17
CA GLN A 688 -20.83 25.88 -42.54
C GLN A 688 -21.79 27.08 -42.68
N ARG A 689 -21.99 27.88 -41.63
CA ARG A 689 -22.72 29.17 -41.70
C ARG A 689 -21.85 30.42 -41.54
N LEU A 690 -20.53 30.27 -41.54
CA LEU A 690 -19.56 31.36 -41.66
C LEU A 690 -18.57 31.03 -42.78
N HIS A 691 -19.04 31.05 -44.03
CA HIS A 691 -18.23 31.33 -45.22
C HIS A 691 -19.07 32.03 -46.28
#